data_AF-A0A0Q5E8I3-F1
#
_entry.id   AF-A0A0Q5E8I3-F1
#
_cell.length_a   1.000
_cell.length_b   1.000
_cell.length_c   1.000
_cell.angle_alpha   90.00
_cell.angle_beta   90.00
_cell.angle_gamma   90.00
#
_symmetry.space_group_name_H-M   'P 1'
#
loop_
_entity.id
_entity.type
_entity.pdbx_description
1 polymer ?
#
loop_
_entity_poly.entity_id
_entity_poly.type
_entity_poly.pdbx_seq_one_letter_code
_entity_poly.pdbx_strand_id
1 'polypeptide(L)'
;MITVTHLAPAGAALVIGLVSAALYGGRRQWLNAALVLLAGLALAATLADARLAIPAAAVTIATDDHGTIAGDPLQAIADAAAIDLAGDGLRAAQWQDVPARPLRWTPTGQPTLALDFPRTIALGRMLTVTVRQPQPAGDWRLQLLAENGQLLADSASAAGPGRAAPAAGAEKIVQVPGAAGIMEDVRPGRAASMTGPASTTSAARPINMVGPTEAASVIGPRHSAKAASATESVSAASAAGTTKSVSSASAAGTIETVSSARAASVTGPVATASASKPGRSADAASADSPDAGAGVGNPAQKSVQWLPPVVEAMVLRARVLDAGGKVVAEGPVPVQVTAPAPLHIIGRFNAPSFDASVLNRVLTDGGAVLDWQVALGKSMVRSETARTPITAPNALVVDAAHVERLAPAARAALLAQVRSGVPLLVLGGNAADAALWQRELALPVRPQSPATETADVRRFTLAGTELDLAPAALNPDDAPGGAWSALARDSKARPWAWQRALGQGRVVWLGVADWHRYAISAPRALALWWQAALDAMALAGEAKAGWVLPDPMPLPGLRTEICAQGARPGAVLHIDGLADARLLARTDKADTVCAAVWAPQAGWLTFRSDGLPAGRHYIYAPGDWPAWQRGLRREATAIYAARSTGTTRRASKAATYANNDASRGTINSANNDINNVASKYANRGNINNANNDANNNANNDANKGANNDANKGANNDASKGANNEVSEGAINKASKGTINNASNDDSHLAGSRSLPAAPFAMLCALCLLALWWREQRAHRAHPRPPSAADPVVA
;
A
#
# COMPACT_ATOMS: atom_id res chain seq x y z
N MET A 1 -42.16 -9.71 6.78
CA MET A 1 -43.30 -8.78 6.81
C MET A 1 -44.46 -9.49 6.15
N ILE A 2 -45.67 -9.40 6.69
CA ILE A 2 -46.88 -9.86 5.98
C ILE A 2 -47.24 -8.77 4.97
N THR A 3 -47.30 -9.12 3.69
CA THR A 3 -47.73 -8.19 2.64
C THR A 3 -49.23 -7.94 2.77
N VAL A 4 -49.62 -6.66 2.80
CA VAL A 4 -50.99 -6.22 3.16
C VAL A 4 -52.07 -6.82 2.26
N THR A 5 -51.70 -7.18 1.01
CA THR A 5 -52.54 -7.86 0.02
C THR A 5 -53.16 -9.19 0.50
N HIS A 6 -52.57 -9.90 1.46
CA HIS A 6 -53.05 -11.23 1.90
C HIS A 6 -53.98 -11.17 3.12
N LEU A 7 -54.08 -10.03 3.81
CA LEU A 7 -54.95 -9.88 4.98
C LEU A 7 -56.44 -9.90 4.62
N ALA A 8 -56.82 -9.33 3.48
CA ALA A 8 -58.20 -9.27 3.01
C ALA A 8 -58.83 -10.67 2.75
N PRO A 9 -58.24 -11.57 1.93
CA PRO A 9 -58.81 -12.90 1.69
C PRO A 9 -58.81 -13.79 2.94
N ALA A 10 -57.77 -13.72 3.78
CA ALA A 10 -57.70 -14.46 5.03
C ALA A 10 -58.79 -14.02 6.03
N GLY A 11 -59.01 -12.70 6.16
CA GLY A 11 -60.08 -12.13 6.97
C GLY A 11 -61.48 -12.54 6.47
N ALA A 12 -61.70 -12.49 5.15
CA ALA A 12 -62.97 -12.89 4.55
C ALA A 12 -63.31 -14.37 4.84
N ALA A 13 -62.34 -15.28 4.68
CA ALA A 13 -62.52 -16.71 4.98
C ALA A 13 -62.90 -16.96 6.45
N LEU A 14 -62.26 -16.24 7.39
CA LEU A 14 -62.51 -16.35 8.83
C LEU A 14 -63.91 -15.82 9.19
N VAL A 15 -64.32 -14.68 8.63
CA VAL A 15 -65.68 -14.12 8.81
C VAL A 15 -66.76 -15.06 8.27
N ILE A 16 -66.57 -15.64 7.08
CA ILE A 16 -67.50 -16.61 6.50
C ILE A 16 -67.65 -17.85 7.40
N GLY A 17 -66.54 -18.36 7.95
CA GLY A 17 -66.54 -19.46 8.90
C GLY A 17 -67.31 -19.14 10.19
N LEU A 18 -67.11 -17.96 10.76
CA LEU A 18 -67.82 -17.48 11.95
C LEU A 18 -69.33 -17.33 11.74
N VAL A 19 -69.74 -16.67 10.64
CA VAL A 19 -71.16 -16.47 10.29
C VAL A 19 -71.84 -17.83 10.06
N SER A 20 -71.20 -18.73 9.33
CA SER A 20 -71.75 -20.07 9.07
C SER A 20 -71.85 -20.90 10.35
N ALA A 21 -70.86 -20.82 11.26
CA ALA A 21 -70.92 -21.48 12.55
C ALA A 21 -72.06 -20.95 13.44
N ALA A 22 -72.30 -19.64 13.46
CA ALA A 22 -73.42 -19.03 14.18
C ALA A 22 -74.79 -19.53 13.68
N LEU A 23 -74.97 -19.63 12.35
CA LEU A 23 -76.20 -20.15 11.74
C LEU A 23 -76.47 -21.62 12.11
N TYR A 24 -75.44 -22.47 12.18
CA TYR A 24 -75.60 -23.85 12.67
C TYR A 24 -75.86 -23.92 14.19
N GLY A 25 -75.25 -23.04 14.97
CA GLY A 25 -75.49 -22.91 16.42
C GLY A 25 -76.94 -22.54 16.74
N GLY A 26 -77.52 -21.58 16.00
CA GLY A 26 -78.94 -21.19 16.15
C GLY A 26 -79.94 -22.34 15.91
N ARG A 27 -79.58 -23.33 15.08
CA ARG A 27 -80.36 -24.56 14.87
C ARG A 27 -80.04 -25.68 15.88
N ARG A 28 -79.34 -25.37 16.99
CA ARG A 28 -78.80 -26.31 17.99
C ARG A 28 -77.87 -27.40 17.41
N GLN A 29 -77.34 -27.23 16.20
CA GLN A 29 -76.46 -28.20 15.55
C GLN A 29 -74.98 -27.96 15.91
N TRP A 30 -74.68 -27.92 17.20
CA TRP A 30 -73.39 -27.50 17.76
C TRP A 30 -72.16 -28.18 17.14
N LEU A 31 -72.25 -29.47 16.83
CA LEU A 31 -71.15 -30.22 16.21
C LEU A 31 -70.84 -29.75 14.76
N ASN A 32 -71.84 -29.25 14.03
CA ASN A 32 -71.65 -28.67 12.70
C ASN A 32 -71.00 -27.28 12.80
N ALA A 33 -71.45 -26.47 13.78
CA ALA A 33 -70.85 -25.17 14.05
C ALA A 33 -69.35 -25.29 14.37
N ALA A 34 -68.97 -26.26 15.20
CA ALA A 34 -67.56 -26.54 15.54
C ALA A 34 -66.72 -26.93 14.31
N LEU A 35 -67.22 -27.86 13.47
CA LEU A 35 -66.51 -28.28 12.25
C LEU A 35 -66.31 -27.13 11.25
N VAL A 36 -67.34 -26.31 11.04
CA VAL A 36 -67.29 -25.18 10.10
C VAL A 36 -66.35 -24.07 10.60
N LEU A 37 -66.35 -23.79 11.91
CA LEU A 37 -65.40 -22.86 12.53
C LEU A 37 -63.94 -23.33 12.34
N LEU A 38 -63.68 -24.61 12.60
CA LEU A 38 -62.35 -25.21 12.51
C LEU A 38 -61.84 -25.22 11.05
N ALA A 39 -62.70 -25.55 10.08
CA ALA A 39 -62.39 -25.44 8.66
C ALA A 39 -62.12 -24.00 8.21
N GLY A 40 -62.90 -23.02 8.70
CA GLY A 40 -62.68 -21.59 8.43
C GLY A 40 -61.35 -21.07 8.97
N LEU A 41 -60.98 -21.46 10.20
CA LEU A 41 -59.68 -21.13 10.79
C LEU A 41 -58.51 -21.77 10.03
N ALA A 42 -58.63 -23.04 9.64
CA ALA A 42 -57.61 -23.71 8.83
C ALA A 42 -57.42 -23.03 7.46
N LEU A 43 -58.51 -22.68 6.78
CA LEU A 43 -58.47 -21.98 5.49
C LEU A 43 -57.84 -20.58 5.64
N ALA A 44 -58.25 -19.81 6.64
CA ALA A 44 -57.69 -18.48 6.92
C ALA A 44 -56.18 -18.55 7.21
N ALA A 45 -55.71 -19.56 7.96
CA ALA A 45 -54.29 -19.79 8.21
C ALA A 45 -53.49 -20.09 6.92
N THR A 46 -54.05 -20.87 5.99
CA THR A 46 -53.41 -21.11 4.68
C THR A 46 -53.41 -19.88 3.77
N LEU A 47 -54.49 -19.10 3.75
CA LEU A 47 -54.63 -17.91 2.88
C LEU A 47 -53.79 -16.71 3.34
N ALA A 48 -53.44 -16.64 4.63
CA ALA A 48 -52.60 -15.57 5.17
C ALA A 48 -51.12 -15.67 4.73
N ASP A 49 -50.72 -16.73 4.00
CA ASP A 49 -49.33 -17.18 3.82
C ASP A 49 -48.55 -17.05 5.13
N ALA A 50 -49.12 -17.62 6.19
CA ALA A 50 -48.61 -17.58 7.55
C ALA A 50 -47.37 -18.48 7.70
N ARG A 51 -46.30 -18.13 6.97
CA ARG A 51 -44.97 -18.70 7.12
C ARG A 51 -44.48 -18.36 8.52
N LEU A 52 -44.75 -19.27 9.45
CA LEU A 52 -43.94 -19.45 10.64
C LEU A 52 -42.51 -19.57 10.15
N ALA A 53 -41.76 -18.47 10.26
CA ALA A 53 -40.38 -18.40 9.85
C ALA A 53 -39.55 -19.21 10.86
N ILE A 54 -39.60 -20.53 10.73
CA ILE A 54 -38.67 -21.45 11.36
C ILE A 54 -37.29 -20.93 10.94
N PRO A 55 -36.49 -20.37 11.86
CA PRO A 55 -35.18 -19.86 11.50
C PRO A 55 -34.37 -21.03 10.96
N ALA A 56 -33.82 -20.90 9.76
CA ALA A 56 -32.90 -21.91 9.24
C ALA A 56 -31.79 -22.11 10.29
N ALA A 57 -31.46 -23.37 10.58
CA ALA A 57 -30.52 -23.67 11.67
C ALA A 57 -29.19 -22.95 11.45
N ALA A 58 -28.50 -22.65 12.55
CA ALA A 58 -27.09 -22.29 12.44
C ALA A 58 -26.32 -23.50 11.94
N VAL A 59 -25.42 -23.29 10.96
CA VAL A 59 -24.52 -24.36 10.49
C VAL A 59 -23.25 -24.33 11.34
N THR A 60 -22.98 -25.43 12.03
CA THR A 60 -21.72 -25.61 12.76
C THR A 60 -20.62 -25.99 11.77
N ILE A 61 -19.57 -25.17 11.69
CA ILE A 61 -18.37 -25.46 10.90
C ILE A 61 -17.22 -25.72 11.87
N ALA A 62 -16.56 -26.86 11.73
CA ALA A 62 -15.25 -27.11 12.31
C ALA A 62 -14.20 -27.06 11.19
N THR A 63 -13.11 -26.35 11.43
CA THR A 63 -11.89 -26.46 10.61
C THR A 63 -10.98 -27.55 11.16
N ASP A 64 -10.29 -28.27 10.29
CA ASP A 64 -9.10 -29.03 10.69
C ASP A 64 -7.93 -28.09 11.05
N ASP A 65 -6.79 -28.66 11.47
CA ASP A 65 -5.58 -27.89 11.81
C ASP A 65 -5.05 -27.07 10.61
N HIS A 66 -5.25 -27.56 9.38
CA HIS A 66 -4.86 -26.92 8.13
C HIS A 66 -5.82 -25.78 7.71
N GLY A 67 -7.00 -25.67 8.31
CA GLY A 67 -8.02 -24.69 7.95
C GLY A 67 -8.89 -25.12 6.75
N THR A 68 -8.90 -26.40 6.40
CA THR A 68 -9.81 -26.93 5.39
C THR A 68 -11.22 -27.12 5.96
N ILE A 69 -12.18 -27.25 5.05
CA ILE A 69 -13.58 -27.55 5.34
C ILE A 69 -13.90 -28.80 4.54
N ALA A 70 -14.61 -29.76 5.14
CA ALA A 70 -15.24 -30.83 4.35
C ALA A 70 -16.19 -30.23 3.30
N GLY A 71 -16.40 -30.91 2.17
CA GLY A 71 -17.17 -30.35 1.04
C GLY A 71 -18.62 -30.02 1.40
N ASP A 72 -19.30 -30.93 2.09
CA ASP A 72 -20.75 -30.82 2.37
C ASP A 72 -21.14 -29.57 3.18
N PRO A 73 -20.43 -29.18 4.28
CA PRO A 73 -20.67 -27.92 4.98
C PRO A 73 -20.78 -26.67 4.11
N LEU A 74 -19.96 -26.52 3.05
CA LEU A 74 -19.92 -25.28 2.27
C LEU A 74 -21.25 -24.97 1.59
N GLN A 75 -21.94 -26.00 1.07
CA GLN A 75 -23.26 -25.82 0.46
C GLN A 75 -24.32 -25.47 1.51
N ALA A 76 -24.23 -26.05 2.72
CA ALA A 76 -25.16 -25.77 3.81
C ALA A 76 -25.11 -24.31 4.30
N ILE A 77 -23.99 -23.60 4.14
CA ILE A 77 -23.88 -22.17 4.48
C ILE A 77 -24.79 -21.29 3.61
N ALA A 78 -25.06 -21.70 2.36
CA ALA A 78 -25.95 -20.97 1.47
C ALA A 78 -27.38 -20.87 2.05
N ASP A 79 -27.86 -21.92 2.70
CA ASP A 79 -29.20 -21.98 3.31
C ASP A 79 -29.26 -21.60 4.80
N ALA A 80 -28.13 -21.61 5.51
CA ALA A 80 -28.09 -21.33 6.95
C ALA A 80 -28.43 -19.88 7.32
N ALA A 81 -29.13 -19.66 8.44
CA ALA A 81 -29.40 -18.30 8.93
C ALA A 81 -28.21 -17.68 9.68
N ALA A 82 -27.30 -18.52 10.20
CA ALA A 82 -26.09 -18.13 10.90
C ALA A 82 -25.01 -19.21 10.74
N ILE A 83 -23.76 -18.86 11.01
CA ILE A 83 -22.62 -19.77 11.03
C ILE A 83 -22.09 -19.81 12.47
N ASP A 84 -21.96 -21.00 13.04
CA ASP A 84 -21.28 -21.24 14.32
C ASP A 84 -19.91 -21.90 14.01
N LEU A 85 -18.83 -21.13 14.08
CA LEU A 85 -17.51 -21.53 13.60
C LEU A 85 -16.54 -21.84 14.75
N ALA A 86 -16.02 -23.06 14.77
CA ALA A 86 -14.96 -23.50 15.67
C ALA A 86 -13.57 -23.39 15.00
N GLY A 87 -12.54 -23.15 15.81
CA GLY A 87 -11.15 -23.09 15.37
C GLY A 87 -10.67 -21.67 15.01
N ASP A 88 -9.54 -21.59 14.31
CA ASP A 88 -8.91 -20.30 13.95
C ASP A 88 -9.61 -19.57 12.78
N GLY A 89 -10.69 -20.14 12.25
CA GLY A 89 -11.48 -19.58 11.17
C GLY A 89 -10.96 -19.95 9.77
N LEU A 90 -11.53 -19.32 8.74
CA LEU A 90 -11.26 -19.63 7.33
C LEU A 90 -10.36 -18.57 6.67
N ARG A 91 -9.68 -18.95 5.59
CA ARG A 91 -8.86 -18.06 4.76
C ARG A 91 -9.73 -17.11 3.93
N ALA A 92 -9.15 -15.98 3.51
CA ALA A 92 -9.85 -14.95 2.75
C ALA A 92 -10.54 -15.47 1.48
N ALA A 93 -9.91 -16.40 0.74
CA ALA A 93 -10.51 -17.02 -0.45
C ALA A 93 -11.78 -17.83 -0.13
N GLN A 94 -11.76 -18.64 0.95
CA GLN A 94 -12.94 -19.39 1.41
C GLN A 94 -14.09 -18.44 1.80
N TRP A 95 -13.80 -17.28 2.40
CA TRP A 95 -14.80 -16.25 2.74
C TRP A 95 -15.27 -15.36 1.56
N GLN A 96 -14.63 -15.45 0.39
CA GLN A 96 -15.12 -14.75 -0.81
C GLN A 96 -16.28 -15.51 -1.47
N ASP A 97 -16.23 -16.84 -1.45
CA ASP A 97 -17.23 -17.71 -2.08
C ASP A 97 -18.42 -18.04 -1.16
N VAL A 98 -18.45 -17.47 0.05
CA VAL A 98 -19.50 -17.65 1.06
C VAL A 98 -20.37 -16.39 1.20
N PRO A 99 -21.71 -16.49 1.08
CA PRO A 99 -22.60 -15.34 1.27
C PRO A 99 -22.51 -14.80 2.70
N ALA A 100 -22.75 -13.51 2.90
CA ALA A 100 -22.64 -12.87 4.21
C ALA A 100 -23.77 -13.34 5.16
N ARG A 101 -23.47 -14.26 6.06
CA ARG A 101 -24.34 -14.80 7.12
C ARG A 101 -23.78 -14.43 8.49
N PRO A 102 -24.61 -14.03 9.48
CA PRO A 102 -24.16 -13.76 10.84
C PRO A 102 -23.26 -14.86 11.40
N LEU A 103 -22.06 -14.48 11.83
CA LEU A 103 -21.04 -15.40 12.34
C LEU A 103 -20.94 -15.33 13.86
N ARG A 104 -21.05 -16.47 14.54
CA ARG A 104 -20.52 -16.66 15.89
C ARG A 104 -19.20 -17.42 15.77
N TRP A 105 -18.15 -16.88 16.37
CA TRP A 105 -16.81 -17.43 16.26
C TRP A 105 -15.97 -17.04 17.47
N THR A 106 -15.23 -18.01 18.00
CA THR A 106 -14.24 -17.81 19.06
C THR A 106 -12.92 -18.41 18.58
N PRO A 107 -11.87 -17.59 18.32
CA PRO A 107 -10.57 -18.11 17.90
C PRO A 107 -9.92 -18.96 19.00
N THR A 108 -9.03 -19.87 18.61
CA THR A 108 -8.30 -20.68 19.59
C THR A 108 -7.30 -19.84 20.40
N GLY A 109 -6.91 -20.31 21.58
CA GLY A 109 -5.83 -19.73 22.38
C GLY A 109 -4.41 -19.95 21.81
N GLN A 110 -4.27 -20.61 20.65
CA GLN A 110 -2.96 -20.91 20.07
C GLN A 110 -2.21 -19.63 19.65
N PRO A 111 -0.87 -19.60 19.74
CA PRO A 111 -0.07 -18.45 19.32
C PRO A 111 -0.19 -18.21 17.81
N THR A 112 -0.14 -16.93 17.43
CA THR A 112 -0.18 -16.46 16.04
C THR A 112 1.02 -15.59 15.72
N LEU A 113 1.30 -15.48 14.43
CA LEU A 113 2.43 -14.76 13.88
C LEU A 113 1.98 -14.02 12.61
N ALA A 114 2.60 -12.89 12.30
CA ALA A 114 2.52 -12.27 10.98
C ALA A 114 3.93 -12.16 10.40
N LEU A 115 4.08 -12.56 9.14
CA LEU A 115 5.32 -12.48 8.38
C LEU A 115 5.14 -11.48 7.24
N ASP A 116 6.09 -10.56 7.09
CA ASP A 116 6.01 -9.39 6.21
C ASP A 116 7.36 -9.16 5.51
N PHE A 117 7.38 -9.22 4.18
CA PHE A 117 8.56 -9.09 3.33
C PHE A 117 8.14 -8.84 1.86
N PRO A 118 8.98 -8.16 1.04
CA PRO A 118 8.73 -8.01 -0.38
C PRO A 118 8.97 -9.34 -1.14
N ARG A 119 7.93 -9.87 -1.80
CA ARG A 119 8.02 -11.09 -2.64
C ARG A 119 8.86 -10.92 -3.90
N THR A 120 9.04 -9.68 -4.35
CA THR A 120 9.85 -9.30 -5.52
C THR A 120 10.69 -8.09 -5.16
N ILE A 121 11.98 -8.10 -5.53
CA ILE A 121 12.97 -7.09 -5.19
C ILE A 121 13.98 -6.93 -6.34
N ALA A 122 14.43 -5.71 -6.64
CA ALA A 122 15.50 -5.54 -7.62
C ALA A 122 16.88 -5.86 -6.99
N LEU A 123 17.82 -6.40 -7.77
CA LEU A 123 19.21 -6.60 -7.34
C LEU A 123 19.79 -5.29 -6.78
N GLY A 124 20.59 -5.40 -5.71
CA GLY A 124 21.18 -4.24 -5.03
C GLY A 124 20.25 -3.55 -4.03
N ARG A 125 18.95 -3.89 -3.98
CA ARG A 125 18.03 -3.43 -2.93
C ARG A 125 18.07 -4.39 -1.72
N MET A 126 17.93 -3.84 -0.53
CA MET A 126 17.96 -4.61 0.73
C MET A 126 16.63 -5.36 0.96
N LEU A 127 16.67 -6.69 1.01
CA LEU A 127 15.56 -7.48 1.51
C LEU A 127 15.41 -7.22 3.00
N THR A 128 14.23 -6.78 3.44
CA THR A 128 13.86 -6.74 4.86
C THR A 128 12.79 -7.80 5.11
N VAL A 129 13.02 -8.68 6.08
CA VAL A 129 12.04 -9.67 6.55
C VAL A 129 11.65 -9.30 7.97
N THR A 130 10.35 -9.13 8.19
CA THR A 130 9.78 -8.71 9.47
C THR A 130 8.84 -9.79 10.00
N VAL A 131 8.99 -10.14 11.27
CA VAL A 131 8.04 -10.99 12.00
C VAL A 131 7.38 -10.16 13.09
N ARG A 132 6.07 -10.33 13.25
CA ARG A 132 5.28 -9.78 14.37
C ARG A 132 4.59 -10.91 15.12
N GLN A 133 4.67 -10.91 16.44
CA GLN A 133 3.99 -11.83 17.36
C GLN A 133 3.11 -10.99 18.29
N PRO A 134 1.76 -11.07 18.24
CA PRO A 134 0.90 -10.22 19.05
C PRO A 134 1.11 -10.37 20.57
N GLN A 135 1.57 -11.54 21.01
CA GLN A 135 1.88 -11.87 22.41
C GLN A 135 3.18 -12.70 22.44
N PRO A 136 4.37 -12.07 22.47
CA PRO A 136 5.64 -12.79 22.48
C PRO A 136 5.88 -13.42 23.85
N ALA A 137 6.28 -14.69 23.88
CA ALA A 137 6.54 -15.45 25.10
C ALA A 137 7.94 -15.16 25.68
N GLY A 138 8.18 -13.91 26.08
CA GLY A 138 9.49 -13.42 26.53
C GLY A 138 10.39 -12.95 25.37
N ASP A 139 11.70 -12.91 25.60
CA ASP A 139 12.66 -12.55 24.56
C ASP A 139 12.72 -13.59 23.44
N TRP A 140 12.94 -13.10 22.22
CA TRP A 140 12.96 -13.92 21.01
C TRP A 140 13.77 -13.24 19.90
N ARG A 141 14.25 -14.04 18.95
CA ARG A 141 15.01 -13.57 17.79
C ARG A 141 14.53 -14.17 16.47
N LEU A 142 14.67 -13.38 15.41
CA LEU A 142 14.46 -13.77 14.03
C LEU A 142 15.82 -14.05 13.37
N GLN A 143 15.93 -15.18 12.68
CA GLN A 143 17.05 -15.53 11.81
C GLN A 143 16.58 -15.78 10.38
N LEU A 144 17.34 -15.29 9.40
CA LEU A 144 17.19 -15.59 7.97
C LEU A 144 18.37 -16.46 7.52
N LEU A 145 18.08 -17.50 6.75
CA LEU A 145 19.02 -18.51 6.29
C LEU A 145 18.84 -18.77 4.79
N ALA A 146 19.92 -19.15 4.12
CA ALA A 146 19.87 -19.63 2.75
C ALA A 146 19.29 -21.05 2.67
N GLU A 147 18.99 -21.53 1.46
CA GLU A 147 18.45 -22.87 1.20
C GLU A 147 19.34 -23.99 1.75
N ASN A 148 20.66 -23.80 1.75
CA ASN A 148 21.65 -24.72 2.34
C ASN A 148 21.74 -24.66 3.88
N GLY A 149 20.92 -23.85 4.56
CA GLY A 149 20.95 -23.66 6.01
C GLY A 149 22.03 -22.71 6.53
N GLN A 150 22.79 -22.03 5.67
CA GLN A 150 23.75 -21.00 6.08
C GLN A 150 23.01 -19.77 6.65
N LEU A 151 23.40 -19.30 7.83
CA LEU A 151 22.85 -18.08 8.43
C LEU A 151 23.24 -16.85 7.59
N LEU A 152 22.23 -16.07 7.16
CA LEU A 152 22.39 -14.84 6.38
C LEU A 152 22.24 -13.59 7.25
N ALA A 153 21.34 -13.61 8.23
CA ALA A 153 21.14 -12.51 9.19
C ALA A 153 20.49 -13.01 10.49
N ASP A 154 20.82 -12.37 11.63
CA ASP A 154 20.17 -12.56 12.93
C ASP A 154 19.82 -11.19 13.53
N SER A 155 18.57 -11.03 13.98
CA SER A 155 18.10 -9.84 14.68
C SER A 155 18.89 -9.52 15.97
N ALA A 156 19.51 -10.51 16.61
CA ALA A 156 20.40 -10.30 17.76
C ALA A 156 21.73 -9.63 17.36
N SER A 157 22.20 -9.86 16.12
CA SER A 157 23.41 -9.22 15.58
C SER A 157 23.15 -7.82 15.01
N ALA A 158 21.89 -7.45 14.78
CA ALA A 158 21.51 -6.12 14.29
C ALA A 158 21.62 -5.01 15.35
N ALA A 159 21.92 -5.36 16.61
CA ALA A 159 21.95 -4.45 17.76
C ALA A 159 23.33 -3.83 18.07
N GLY A 160 24.32 -3.94 17.18
CA GLY A 160 25.65 -3.36 17.39
C GLY A 160 26.45 -3.12 16.10
N PRO A 161 27.43 -2.20 16.10
CA PRO A 161 28.24 -1.90 14.92
C PRO A 161 29.08 -3.11 14.50
N GLY A 162 29.13 -3.36 13.19
CA GLY A 162 29.62 -4.64 12.65
C GLY A 162 31.11 -4.89 12.90
N ARG A 163 31.42 -6.01 13.58
CA ARG A 163 32.73 -6.67 13.46
C ARG A 163 32.80 -7.33 12.08
N ALA A 164 33.82 -7.00 11.29
CA ALA A 164 33.96 -7.47 9.92
C ALA A 164 33.98 -9.02 9.84
N ALA A 165 33.36 -9.56 8.80
CA ALA A 165 33.51 -10.97 8.45
C ALA A 165 34.99 -11.25 8.08
N PRO A 166 35.55 -12.41 8.45
CA PRO A 166 36.91 -12.76 8.05
C PRO A 166 36.99 -12.89 6.52
N ALA A 167 38.07 -12.37 5.93
CA ALA A 167 38.34 -12.53 4.51
C ALA A 167 38.54 -14.02 4.14
N ALA A 168 38.28 -14.36 2.88
CA ALA A 168 38.57 -15.69 2.35
C ALA A 168 40.04 -16.07 2.61
N GLY A 169 40.26 -17.30 3.08
CA GLY A 169 41.56 -17.73 3.59
C GLY A 169 42.66 -17.71 2.52
N ALA A 170 43.82 -17.17 2.87
CA ALA A 170 45.02 -17.31 2.05
C ALA A 170 45.45 -18.78 1.98
N GLU A 171 45.71 -19.27 0.77
CA GLU A 171 46.12 -20.65 0.52
C GLU A 171 47.52 -20.92 1.11
N LYS A 172 47.55 -21.56 2.28
CA LYS A 172 48.81 -21.87 2.96
C LYS A 172 49.41 -23.16 2.39
N ILE A 173 50.36 -22.99 1.48
CA ILE A 173 51.23 -24.08 1.00
C ILE A 173 51.86 -24.79 2.21
N VAL A 174 51.56 -26.07 2.39
CA VAL A 174 52.19 -26.96 3.37
C VAL A 174 52.73 -28.16 2.63
N GLN A 175 54.06 -28.32 2.68
CA GLN A 175 54.81 -29.30 1.92
C GLN A 175 55.26 -30.43 2.87
N VAL A 176 54.83 -31.67 2.59
CA VAL A 176 55.16 -32.88 3.35
C VAL A 176 55.53 -33.99 2.33
N PRO A 177 56.59 -34.78 2.55
CA PRO A 177 57.16 -35.64 1.50
C PRO A 177 56.40 -36.96 1.30
N GLY A 178 56.70 -37.63 0.18
CA GLY A 178 55.93 -38.79 -0.31
C GLY A 178 56.44 -40.18 0.12
N ALA A 179 55.68 -41.18 -0.33
CA ALA A 179 56.01 -42.61 -0.35
C ALA A 179 55.53 -43.21 -1.69
N ALA A 180 55.90 -44.46 -2.01
CA ALA A 180 55.88 -44.99 -3.38
C ALA A 180 55.03 -46.26 -3.60
N GLY A 181 54.76 -46.58 -4.88
CA GLY A 181 54.02 -47.76 -5.34
C GLY A 181 52.53 -47.50 -5.60
N ILE A 182 51.80 -48.29 -6.41
CA ILE A 182 52.14 -49.53 -7.15
C ILE A 182 51.47 -49.46 -8.55
N MET A 183 51.78 -50.42 -9.42
CA MET A 183 51.09 -50.79 -10.69
C MET A 183 49.57 -51.04 -10.47
N GLU A 184 48.68 -51.20 -11.46
CA GLU A 184 48.85 -51.79 -12.81
C GLU A 184 47.78 -51.33 -13.83
N ASP A 185 47.67 -52.06 -14.94
CA ASP A 185 46.89 -51.78 -16.17
C ASP A 185 45.36 -51.63 -16.03
N VAL A 186 44.74 -50.91 -16.99
CA VAL A 186 43.93 -51.55 -18.08
C VAL A 186 43.39 -50.52 -19.10
N ARG A 187 43.57 -50.86 -20.37
CA ARG A 187 42.96 -50.32 -21.61
C ARG A 187 42.90 -51.50 -22.63
N PRO A 188 42.30 -51.40 -23.84
CA PRO A 188 41.46 -50.34 -24.42
C PRO A 188 40.11 -50.85 -25.01
N GLY A 189 39.31 -49.96 -25.63
CA GLY A 189 38.14 -50.34 -26.46
C GLY A 189 37.88 -49.36 -27.62
N ARG A 190 37.90 -49.88 -28.86
CA ARG A 190 37.74 -49.20 -30.18
C ARG A 190 36.50 -48.29 -30.29
N ALA A 191 36.41 -47.19 -31.06
CA ALA A 191 37.17 -46.58 -32.19
C ALA A 191 36.66 -46.84 -33.64
N ALA A 192 36.17 -45.76 -34.29
CA ALA A 192 36.15 -45.47 -35.74
C ALA A 192 35.89 -43.94 -35.91
N SER A 193 36.55 -43.09 -36.71
CA SER A 193 37.60 -43.16 -37.76
C SER A 193 37.15 -43.09 -39.23
N MET A 194 37.00 -41.86 -39.75
CA MET A 194 37.58 -41.38 -41.03
C MET A 194 38.05 -39.93 -40.77
N THR A 195 39.29 -39.45 -41.05
CA THR A 195 40.14 -39.42 -42.27
C THR A 195 39.58 -38.52 -43.40
N GLY A 196 40.36 -37.64 -44.05
CA GLY A 196 41.82 -37.41 -44.01
C GLY A 196 42.30 -35.98 -44.38
N PRO A 197 43.62 -35.71 -44.53
CA PRO A 197 44.20 -34.37 -44.32
C PRO A 197 45.18 -33.82 -45.39
N ALA A 198 45.49 -32.51 -45.29
CA ALA A 198 46.77 -31.83 -45.68
C ALA A 198 46.81 -30.46 -44.96
N SER A 199 47.83 -30.04 -44.19
CA SER A 199 49.25 -29.71 -44.52
C SER A 199 49.40 -28.38 -45.30
N THR A 200 50.26 -27.41 -44.96
CA THR A 200 51.34 -27.31 -43.93
C THR A 200 51.89 -25.86 -43.79
N THR A 201 52.49 -25.50 -42.63
CA THR A 201 53.70 -24.60 -42.48
C THR A 201 53.60 -23.09 -42.88
N SER A 202 54.26 -22.08 -42.26
CA SER A 202 54.83 -21.86 -40.90
C SER A 202 55.33 -20.40 -40.73
N ALA A 203 55.63 -19.97 -39.49
CA ALA A 203 56.63 -18.98 -39.03
C ALA A 203 56.66 -17.50 -39.54
N ALA A 204 56.13 -16.62 -38.68
CA ALA A 204 56.87 -15.58 -37.90
C ALA A 204 57.68 -14.39 -38.51
N ARG A 205 57.26 -13.19 -38.06
CA ARG A 205 58.02 -11.96 -37.67
C ARG A 205 58.47 -10.92 -38.75
N PRO A 206 58.68 -9.64 -38.35
CA PRO A 206 58.68 -8.48 -39.27
C PRO A 206 59.96 -7.60 -39.27
N ILE A 207 60.10 -6.73 -40.29
CA ILE A 207 61.05 -5.60 -40.33
C ILE A 207 60.39 -4.36 -41.01
N ASN A 208 60.80 -3.15 -40.63
CA ASN A 208 60.39 -1.86 -41.22
C ASN A 208 60.85 -1.66 -42.68
N MET A 209 60.15 -0.83 -43.47
CA MET A 209 60.58 0.54 -43.81
C MET A 209 59.69 1.27 -44.86
N VAL A 210 59.52 2.58 -44.64
CA VAL A 210 59.50 3.73 -45.59
C VAL A 210 58.56 3.71 -46.82
N GLY A 211 57.96 4.88 -47.15
CA GLY A 211 57.15 5.14 -48.36
C GLY A 211 57.98 5.31 -49.65
N PRO A 212 57.48 5.96 -50.73
CA PRO A 212 56.98 7.36 -50.67
C PRO A 212 55.85 7.74 -51.68
N THR A 213 55.44 9.03 -51.73
CA THR A 213 54.85 9.76 -52.91
C THR A 213 53.49 9.25 -53.48
N GLU A 214 52.74 9.91 -54.38
CA GLU A 214 52.30 11.31 -54.64
C GLU A 214 51.04 11.25 -55.59
N ALA A 215 50.26 12.28 -55.97
CA ALA A 215 50.14 13.74 -55.72
C ALA A 215 48.70 14.23 -56.11
N ALA A 216 48.50 15.56 -56.08
CA ALA A 216 47.41 16.36 -56.70
C ALA A 216 45.98 16.28 -56.10
N SER A 217 45.25 17.35 -55.76
CA SER A 217 45.28 18.82 -56.02
C SER A 217 44.48 19.36 -57.22
N VAL A 218 43.24 19.79 -56.93
CA VAL A 218 42.30 20.62 -57.72
C VAL A 218 41.42 21.32 -56.65
N ILE A 219 41.48 22.61 -56.29
CA ILE A 219 41.45 23.91 -57.02
C ILE A 219 40.16 24.07 -57.85
N GLY A 220 39.19 24.93 -57.52
CA GLY A 220 39.14 25.97 -56.49
C GLY A 220 37.79 26.73 -56.46
N PRO A 221 37.75 28.07 -56.61
CA PRO A 221 37.89 28.97 -55.45
C PRO A 221 36.93 30.19 -55.45
N ARG A 222 37.14 31.13 -54.48
CA ARG A 222 36.64 32.54 -54.41
C ARG A 222 35.22 32.73 -53.82
N HIS A 223 34.82 33.83 -53.15
CA HIS A 223 35.47 35.00 -52.48
C HIS A 223 34.35 35.80 -51.73
N SER A 224 34.54 36.76 -50.80
CA SER A 224 35.71 37.27 -50.05
C SER A 224 35.32 38.31 -48.96
N ALA A 225 36.06 38.32 -47.84
CA ALA A 225 36.40 39.51 -47.01
C ALA A 225 35.24 40.25 -46.24
N LYS A 226 35.49 41.19 -45.30
CA LYS A 226 36.74 41.82 -44.80
C LYS A 226 36.59 42.37 -43.36
N ALA A 227 37.73 42.56 -42.67
CA ALA A 227 37.97 43.48 -41.53
C ALA A 227 37.29 43.14 -40.17
N ALA A 228 37.83 43.53 -39.00
CA ALA A 228 39.09 44.22 -38.69
C ALA A 228 39.73 43.68 -37.38
N SER A 229 41.01 43.99 -37.16
CA SER A 229 41.77 43.66 -35.94
C SER A 229 41.80 44.82 -34.94
N ALA A 230 41.88 44.50 -33.64
CA ALA A 230 42.38 45.41 -32.61
C ALA A 230 43.30 44.62 -31.66
N THR A 231 44.53 45.13 -31.47
CA THR A 231 45.53 44.57 -30.56
C THR A 231 46.00 45.72 -29.68
N GLU A 232 45.90 45.59 -28.36
CA GLU A 232 46.38 46.62 -27.44
C GLU A 232 46.99 46.00 -26.18
N SER A 233 47.99 46.68 -25.62
CA SER A 233 48.83 46.27 -24.49
C SER A 233 49.42 47.54 -23.85
N VAL A 234 50.18 47.42 -22.74
CA VAL A 234 50.55 48.52 -21.78
C VAL A 234 49.43 48.73 -20.73
N SER A 235 49.66 48.98 -19.43
CA SER A 235 50.87 49.11 -18.57
C SER A 235 50.69 48.43 -17.21
N ALA A 236 51.76 48.37 -16.38
CA ALA A 236 51.75 47.78 -15.04
C ALA A 236 51.82 48.80 -13.90
N ALA A 237 51.23 48.45 -12.74
CA ALA A 237 51.56 48.94 -11.39
C ALA A 237 50.93 48.01 -10.33
N SER A 238 51.33 47.92 -9.05
CA SER A 238 52.64 47.99 -8.36
C SER A 238 52.39 48.12 -6.83
N ALA A 239 52.22 47.00 -6.12
CA ALA A 239 52.36 46.86 -4.65
C ALA A 239 52.37 45.34 -4.33
N ALA A 240 53.38 44.71 -3.73
CA ALA A 240 53.92 44.88 -2.36
C ALA A 240 52.82 44.75 -1.28
N GLY A 241 52.84 43.82 -0.33
CA GLY A 241 53.76 42.71 -0.01
C GLY A 241 53.35 42.14 1.36
N THR A 242 53.48 40.84 1.65
CA THR A 242 54.60 40.29 2.44
C THR A 242 54.44 38.78 2.56
N THR A 243 55.51 38.01 2.34
CA THR A 243 55.58 36.57 2.66
C THR A 243 56.35 36.35 3.97
N LYS A 244 56.05 35.26 4.69
CA LYS A 244 56.95 34.72 5.72
C LYS A 244 56.89 33.19 5.72
N SER A 245 58.05 32.56 5.57
CA SER A 245 58.20 31.12 5.34
C SER A 245 59.41 30.56 6.08
N VAL A 246 59.19 29.63 7.02
CA VAL A 246 60.17 28.75 7.71
C VAL A 246 59.33 27.53 8.15
N SER A 247 59.38 26.31 7.62
CA SER A 247 60.45 25.36 7.25
C SER A 247 60.88 24.36 8.36
N SER A 248 60.10 23.27 8.47
CA SER A 248 60.55 21.86 8.61
C SER A 248 61.70 21.44 9.57
N ALA A 249 61.35 20.69 10.61
CA ALA A 249 62.07 19.52 11.16
C ALA A 249 61.06 18.68 12.00
N SER A 250 61.02 17.34 12.11
CA SER A 250 61.93 16.19 11.83
C SER A 250 62.59 15.52 13.06
N ALA A 251 61.79 14.90 13.94
CA ALA A 251 62.12 13.76 14.83
C ALA A 251 60.78 13.14 15.31
N ALA A 252 60.52 11.84 15.45
CA ALA A 252 61.31 10.68 15.92
C ALA A 252 61.50 10.64 17.45
N GLY A 253 60.74 9.80 18.17
CA GLY A 253 60.88 9.65 19.63
C GLY A 253 59.80 8.81 20.34
N THR A 254 60.08 7.52 20.49
CA THR A 254 59.85 6.64 21.67
C THR A 254 58.50 6.64 22.43
N ILE A 255 57.96 5.42 22.63
CA ILE A 255 56.97 5.09 23.68
C ILE A 255 57.72 4.78 24.97
N GLU A 256 57.29 5.31 26.11
CA GLU A 256 57.70 4.77 27.42
C GLU A 256 56.57 4.81 28.45
N THR A 257 56.31 3.67 29.09
CA THR A 257 55.37 3.50 30.19
C THR A 257 56.11 3.42 31.52
N VAL A 258 55.79 4.31 32.47
CA VAL A 258 56.16 4.13 33.88
C VAL A 258 54.94 4.33 34.77
N SER A 259 54.69 3.34 35.63
CA SER A 259 53.57 3.29 36.58
C SER A 259 54.07 3.39 38.03
N SER A 260 53.56 4.32 38.82
CA SER A 260 53.49 4.28 40.31
C SER A 260 53.05 5.64 40.86
N ALA A 261 52.60 5.80 42.11
CA ALA A 261 51.86 4.93 43.04
C ALA A 261 51.48 5.77 44.29
N ARG A 262 50.68 5.18 45.20
CA ARG A 262 50.36 5.67 46.57
C ARG A 262 49.50 6.95 46.68
N ALA A 263 48.82 7.20 47.80
CA ALA A 263 48.21 6.32 48.81
C ALA A 263 47.38 7.15 49.81
N ALA A 264 46.48 6.47 50.53
CA ALA A 264 46.00 6.81 51.89
C ALA A 264 45.09 8.05 52.06
N SER A 265 44.13 8.08 53.01
CA SER A 265 43.50 7.00 53.81
C SER A 265 42.40 7.56 54.73
N VAL A 266 41.43 6.70 55.15
CA VAL A 266 40.65 6.83 56.43
C VAL A 266 39.62 8.00 56.45
N THR A 267 38.42 7.94 57.06
CA THR A 267 37.83 7.08 58.13
C THR A 267 36.38 6.62 57.79
N GLY A 268 35.88 5.55 58.43
CA GLY A 268 34.43 5.27 58.63
C GLY A 268 33.95 5.82 60.01
N PRO A 269 32.96 5.20 60.72
CA PRO A 269 32.14 4.01 60.41
C PRO A 269 30.60 4.16 60.77
N VAL A 270 29.65 3.47 60.09
CA VAL A 270 28.86 2.26 60.52
C VAL A 270 27.58 2.43 61.41
N ALA A 271 26.49 1.75 60.98
CA ALA A 271 25.23 1.37 61.70
C ALA A 271 24.23 2.50 62.06
N THR A 272 22.94 2.27 62.40
CA THR A 272 22.13 1.05 62.72
C THR A 272 20.83 0.93 61.86
N ALA A 273 19.83 0.10 62.26
CA ALA A 273 18.68 -0.32 61.43
C ALA A 273 17.32 -0.38 62.17
N SER A 274 16.25 -0.70 61.41
CA SER A 274 14.90 -1.18 61.83
C SER A 274 13.84 -0.19 62.34
N ALA A 275 12.62 -0.18 61.74
CA ALA A 275 11.39 -0.73 62.36
C ALA A 275 10.07 -0.57 61.55
N SER A 276 9.26 -1.63 61.63
CA SER A 276 7.91 -1.97 61.11
C SER A 276 6.70 -0.99 61.22
N LYS A 277 5.87 -0.93 60.14
CA LYS A 277 4.37 -1.02 60.03
C LYS A 277 3.44 -0.09 60.88
N PRO A 278 2.08 -0.07 60.72
CA PRO A 278 1.18 -0.60 59.66
C PRO A 278 0.02 0.36 59.19
N GLY A 279 -0.75 -0.03 58.15
CA GLY A 279 -2.22 0.23 58.11
C GLY A 279 -2.89 0.57 56.76
N ARG A 280 -4.06 -0.06 56.50
CA ARG A 280 -5.16 0.28 55.54
C ARG A 280 -4.80 0.49 54.04
N SER A 281 -5.23 -0.39 53.13
CA SER A 281 -6.57 -0.49 52.48
C SER A 281 -6.89 0.74 51.60
N ALA A 282 -6.72 0.71 50.27
CA ALA A 282 -7.36 -0.11 49.23
C ALA A 282 -8.44 0.70 48.49
N ASP A 283 -8.20 1.00 47.20
CA ASP A 283 -9.22 1.13 46.15
C ASP A 283 -8.56 1.10 44.76
N ALA A 284 -9.38 1.10 43.69
CA ALA A 284 -8.97 0.67 42.35
C ALA A 284 -7.94 1.57 41.64
N ALA A 285 -6.86 0.96 41.13
CA ALA A 285 -5.95 1.59 40.17
C ALA A 285 -6.42 1.34 38.73
N SER A 286 -6.83 2.40 38.04
CA SER A 286 -6.84 2.40 36.56
C SER A 286 -5.40 2.59 36.09
N ALA A 287 -4.92 1.74 35.18
CA ALA A 287 -3.54 1.81 34.69
C ALA A 287 -3.39 2.90 33.61
N ASP A 288 -2.43 3.80 33.80
CA ASP A 288 -2.11 4.90 32.90
C ASP A 288 -1.59 4.45 31.52
N SER A 289 -1.69 5.36 30.55
CA SER A 289 -0.98 5.26 29.27
C SER A 289 0.45 5.81 29.38
N PRO A 290 1.48 5.05 28.99
CA PRO A 290 2.83 5.57 28.81
C PRO A 290 3.13 5.78 27.31
N ASP A 291 3.02 7.01 26.81
CA ASP A 291 3.39 7.37 25.44
C ASP A 291 4.34 8.57 25.40
N ALA A 292 5.64 8.29 25.61
CA ALA A 292 6.78 9.12 25.23
C ALA A 292 8.11 8.40 25.59
N GLY A 293 9.03 8.23 24.62
CA GLY A 293 10.43 7.92 24.96
C GLY A 293 11.21 7.00 24.00
N ALA A 294 11.88 7.61 23.02
CA ALA A 294 12.91 7.01 22.17
C ALA A 294 12.50 5.80 21.28
N GLY A 295 13.38 5.45 20.33
CA GLY A 295 13.17 4.37 19.36
C GLY A 295 13.39 2.98 19.93
N VAL A 296 12.72 2.62 21.03
CA VAL A 296 12.70 1.25 21.53
C VAL A 296 11.84 0.42 20.57
N GLY A 297 12.47 -0.50 19.83
CA GLY A 297 11.76 -1.36 18.89
C GLY A 297 10.68 -2.18 19.60
N ASN A 298 9.43 -2.11 19.10
CA ASN A 298 8.28 -2.82 19.67
C ASN A 298 8.64 -4.30 19.93
N PRO A 299 8.59 -4.82 21.17
CA PRO A 299 9.03 -6.18 21.49
C PRO A 299 8.17 -7.27 20.81
N ALA A 300 6.96 -6.92 20.36
CA ALA A 300 6.13 -7.77 19.51
C ALA A 300 6.69 -7.94 18.07
N GLN A 301 7.74 -7.20 17.67
CA GLN A 301 8.27 -7.19 16.31
C GLN A 301 9.80 -7.30 16.28
N LYS A 302 10.32 -8.14 15.37
CA LYS A 302 11.75 -8.20 15.03
C LYS A 302 11.88 -8.22 13.50
N SER A 303 12.94 -7.60 12.99
CA SER A 303 13.25 -7.57 11.57
C SER A 303 14.71 -7.94 11.33
N VAL A 304 14.99 -8.49 10.16
CA VAL A 304 16.35 -8.79 9.65
C VAL A 304 16.51 -8.25 8.24
N GLN A 305 17.75 -7.90 7.88
CA GLN A 305 18.09 -7.33 6.57
C GLN A 305 19.18 -8.16 5.89
N TRP A 306 19.02 -8.38 4.58
CA TRP A 306 19.98 -9.10 3.75
C TRP A 306 20.00 -8.51 2.33
N LEU A 307 21.17 -8.50 1.69
CA LEU A 307 21.36 -7.97 0.35
C LEU A 307 21.51 -9.14 -0.63
N PRO A 308 20.57 -9.35 -1.58
CA PRO A 308 20.66 -10.46 -2.52
C PRO A 308 21.84 -10.29 -3.49
N PRO A 309 22.64 -11.35 -3.76
CA PRO A 309 23.85 -11.24 -4.58
C PRO A 309 23.63 -11.43 -6.09
N VAL A 310 22.53 -12.08 -6.51
CA VAL A 310 22.27 -12.46 -7.91
C VAL A 310 20.78 -12.31 -8.28
N VAL A 311 20.48 -12.26 -9.58
CA VAL A 311 19.13 -12.19 -10.15
C VAL A 311 18.56 -13.60 -10.31
N GLU A 312 17.81 -14.07 -9.31
CA GLU A 312 17.14 -15.38 -9.32
C GLU A 312 15.88 -15.38 -8.45
N ALA A 313 15.06 -16.44 -8.56
CA ALA A 313 13.98 -16.70 -7.61
C ALA A 313 14.43 -17.77 -6.61
N MET A 314 14.44 -17.42 -5.34
CA MET A 314 15.04 -18.17 -4.23
C MET A 314 14.02 -18.42 -3.12
N VAL A 315 14.21 -19.50 -2.36
CA VAL A 315 13.33 -19.92 -1.25
C VAL A 315 14.13 -19.96 0.04
N LEU A 316 14.49 -18.77 0.54
CA LEU A 316 15.19 -18.62 1.81
C LEU A 316 14.38 -19.24 2.96
N ARG A 317 15.02 -19.60 4.07
CA ARG A 317 14.32 -20.02 5.30
C ARG A 317 14.39 -18.92 6.33
N ALA A 318 13.30 -18.62 7.02
CA ALA A 318 13.37 -17.84 8.24
C ALA A 318 12.87 -18.67 9.43
N ARG A 319 13.54 -18.53 10.57
CA ARG A 319 13.17 -19.20 11.82
C ARG A 319 13.12 -18.21 12.97
N VAL A 320 12.14 -18.42 13.83
CA VAL A 320 11.89 -17.68 15.05
C VAL A 320 12.35 -18.56 16.20
N LEU A 321 13.25 -18.02 17.02
CA LEU A 321 13.83 -18.70 18.17
C LEU A 321 13.38 -18.01 19.46
N ASP A 322 13.05 -18.79 20.48
CA ASP A 322 12.81 -18.28 21.84
C ASP A 322 14.12 -17.85 22.54
N ALA A 323 14.01 -17.34 23.77
CA ALA A 323 15.14 -16.96 24.61
C ALA A 323 16.12 -18.12 24.90
N GLY A 324 15.66 -19.37 24.87
CA GLY A 324 16.49 -20.57 24.96
C GLY A 324 17.17 -20.95 23.64
N GLY A 325 16.88 -20.24 22.55
CA GLY A 325 17.39 -20.52 21.21
C GLY A 325 16.67 -21.66 20.48
N LYS A 326 15.57 -22.18 21.03
CA LYS A 326 14.77 -23.25 20.43
C LYS A 326 13.83 -22.67 19.36
N VAL A 327 13.66 -23.40 18.25
CA VAL A 327 12.74 -23.01 17.17
C VAL A 327 11.29 -23.08 17.67
N VAL A 328 10.57 -21.96 17.58
CA VAL A 328 9.13 -21.87 17.88
C VAL A 328 8.26 -21.71 16.63
N ALA A 329 8.84 -21.21 15.54
CA ALA A 329 8.24 -21.20 14.20
C ALA A 329 9.35 -21.16 13.12
N GLU A 330 9.13 -21.82 11.99
CA GLU A 330 9.99 -21.76 10.82
C GLU A 330 9.17 -21.95 9.54
N GLY A 331 9.68 -21.47 8.41
CA GLY A 331 9.17 -21.77 7.08
C GLY A 331 9.92 -21.00 5.98
N PRO A 332 9.49 -21.17 4.71
CA PRO A 332 10.10 -20.51 3.56
C PRO A 332 9.76 -19.02 3.47
N VAL A 333 10.69 -18.25 2.91
CA VAL A 333 10.60 -16.83 2.56
C VAL A 333 10.94 -16.72 1.07
N PRO A 334 9.97 -16.95 0.17
CA PRO A 334 10.18 -16.98 -1.27
C PRO A 334 10.33 -15.57 -1.85
N VAL A 335 11.49 -15.28 -2.47
CA VAL A 335 11.84 -13.96 -2.98
C VAL A 335 12.29 -14.07 -4.44
N GLN A 336 11.74 -13.19 -5.30
CA GLN A 336 12.18 -13.00 -6.68
C GLN A 336 13.12 -11.80 -6.75
N VAL A 337 14.41 -12.05 -6.95
CA VAL A 337 15.37 -10.99 -7.27
C VAL A 337 15.33 -10.74 -8.77
N THR A 338 14.94 -9.54 -9.18
CA THR A 338 14.86 -9.13 -10.58
C THR A 338 16.06 -8.26 -10.96
N ALA A 339 16.38 -8.22 -12.26
CA ALA A 339 17.33 -7.24 -12.76
C ALA A 339 16.80 -5.81 -12.49
N PRO A 340 17.64 -4.87 -12.04
CA PRO A 340 17.20 -3.51 -11.78
C PRO A 340 16.82 -2.85 -13.10
N ALA A 341 15.57 -2.40 -13.23
CA ALA A 341 15.15 -1.61 -14.37
C ALA A 341 15.91 -0.27 -14.33
N PRO A 342 16.76 0.04 -15.33
CA PRO A 342 17.57 1.26 -15.29
C PRO A 342 16.66 2.49 -15.31
N LEU A 343 16.94 3.44 -14.41
CA LEU A 343 16.24 4.71 -14.39
C LEU A 343 16.70 5.55 -15.58
N HIS A 344 15.79 5.88 -16.50
CA HIS A 344 16.05 6.81 -17.59
C HIS A 344 15.78 8.25 -17.11
N ILE A 345 16.81 9.04 -16.84
CA ILE A 345 16.66 10.38 -16.25
C ILE A 345 17.24 11.45 -17.18
N ILE A 346 16.47 12.53 -17.36
CA ILE A 346 16.93 13.72 -18.10
C ILE A 346 17.20 14.83 -17.07
N GLY A 347 18.46 15.21 -16.93
CA GLY A 347 18.94 16.24 -16.01
C GLY A 347 19.20 17.58 -16.72
N ARG A 348 18.69 18.69 -16.20
CA ARG A 348 18.94 20.06 -16.72
C ARG A 348 19.24 21.04 -15.58
N PHE A 349 20.46 21.54 -15.52
CA PHE A 349 20.98 22.33 -14.40
C PHE A 349 21.55 23.68 -14.83
N ASN A 350 21.30 24.69 -14.00
CA ASN A 350 21.55 26.09 -14.33
C ASN A 350 23.00 26.54 -14.12
N ALA A 351 23.72 25.83 -13.26
CA ALA A 351 25.12 26.03 -12.91
C ALA A 351 25.69 24.72 -12.32
N PRO A 352 27.02 24.54 -12.26
CA PRO A 352 27.61 23.44 -11.50
C PRO A 352 27.33 23.61 -10.00
N SER A 353 26.88 22.55 -9.34
CA SER A 353 26.76 22.47 -7.89
C SER A 353 27.28 21.12 -7.37
N PHE A 354 27.77 21.10 -6.13
CA PHE A 354 28.22 19.86 -5.50
C PHE A 354 27.07 18.86 -5.36
N ASP A 355 25.88 19.34 -4.98
CA ASP A 355 24.67 18.56 -4.83
C ASP A 355 24.23 17.88 -6.15
N ALA A 356 24.23 18.60 -7.28
CA ALA A 356 23.92 18.01 -8.59
C ALA A 356 25.02 17.06 -9.07
N SER A 357 26.30 17.36 -8.82
CA SER A 357 27.44 16.48 -9.15
C SER A 357 27.37 15.15 -8.39
N VAL A 358 27.00 15.20 -7.11
CA VAL A 358 26.81 14.03 -6.26
C VAL A 358 25.56 13.24 -6.65
N LEU A 359 24.46 13.90 -7.02
CA LEU A 359 23.28 13.22 -7.56
C LEU A 359 23.60 12.49 -8.87
N ASN A 360 24.33 13.12 -9.80
CA ASN A 360 24.78 12.47 -11.04
C ASN A 360 25.58 11.20 -10.74
N ARG A 361 26.52 11.26 -9.79
CA ARG A 361 27.28 10.08 -9.34
C ARG A 361 26.38 8.99 -8.75
N VAL A 362 25.51 9.33 -7.80
CA VAL A 362 24.61 8.35 -7.15
C VAL A 362 23.69 7.66 -8.16
N LEU A 363 23.22 8.39 -9.18
CA LEU A 363 22.43 7.82 -10.28
C LEU A 363 23.27 6.89 -11.18
N THR A 364 24.47 7.32 -11.60
CA THR A 364 25.37 6.52 -12.46
C THR A 364 25.88 5.26 -11.74
N ASP A 365 26.28 5.37 -10.47
CA ASP A 365 26.68 4.23 -9.63
C ASP A 365 25.50 3.28 -9.39
N GLY A 366 24.27 3.81 -9.38
CA GLY A 366 23.01 3.06 -9.37
C GLY A 366 22.56 2.48 -10.72
N GLY A 367 23.37 2.61 -11.79
CA GLY A 367 23.07 2.06 -13.11
C GLY A 367 22.01 2.81 -13.92
N ALA A 368 21.75 4.08 -13.62
CA ALA A 368 20.83 4.91 -14.38
C ALA A 368 21.37 5.25 -15.79
N VAL A 369 20.45 5.44 -16.75
CA VAL A 369 20.75 5.95 -18.09
C VAL A 369 20.42 7.44 -18.09
N LEU A 370 21.45 8.28 -18.23
CA LEU A 370 21.35 9.72 -18.01
C LEU A 370 21.57 10.53 -19.30
N ASP A 371 20.69 11.49 -19.57
CA ASP A 371 20.99 12.66 -20.41
C ASP A 371 21.10 13.86 -19.47
N TRP A 372 22.33 14.19 -19.08
CA TRP A 372 22.63 15.17 -18.03
C TRP A 372 23.30 16.41 -18.63
N GLN A 373 22.72 17.60 -18.40
CA GLN A 373 23.24 18.85 -18.95
C GLN A 373 23.35 19.92 -17.87
N VAL A 374 24.53 20.55 -17.79
CA VAL A 374 24.86 21.60 -16.82
C VAL A 374 25.40 22.81 -17.56
N ALA A 375 24.72 23.96 -17.45
CA ALA A 375 25.23 25.21 -18.02
C ALA A 375 26.49 25.67 -17.27
N LEU A 376 27.56 25.97 -18.02
CA LEU A 376 28.81 26.54 -17.51
C LEU A 376 28.91 28.05 -17.75
N GLY A 377 28.03 28.60 -18.59
CA GLY A 377 27.97 30.02 -18.95
C GLY A 377 26.86 30.28 -19.96
N LYS A 378 26.76 31.52 -20.48
CA LYS A 378 25.68 31.93 -21.41
C LYS A 378 25.60 31.11 -22.71
N SER A 379 26.72 30.51 -23.14
CA SER A 379 26.86 29.77 -24.40
C SER A 379 27.55 28.41 -24.26
N MET A 380 27.89 27.99 -23.03
CA MET A 380 28.64 26.76 -22.76
C MET A 380 27.81 25.84 -21.87
N VAL A 381 27.65 24.59 -22.30
CA VAL A 381 26.95 23.53 -21.57
C VAL A 381 27.86 22.31 -21.53
N ARG A 382 28.05 21.72 -20.35
CA ARG A 382 28.60 20.37 -20.21
C ARG A 382 27.46 19.37 -20.32
N SER A 383 27.52 18.52 -21.33
CA SER A 383 26.59 17.39 -21.52
C SER A 383 27.26 16.05 -21.23
N GLU A 384 26.50 15.15 -20.63
CA GLU A 384 26.75 13.71 -20.56
C GLU A 384 25.53 13.05 -21.22
N THR A 385 25.67 12.63 -22.47
CA THR A 385 24.58 12.10 -23.28
C THR A 385 24.36 10.61 -23.02
N ALA A 386 23.08 10.22 -22.99
CA ALA A 386 22.69 8.84 -22.74
C ALA A 386 23.29 7.88 -23.79
N ARG A 387 23.89 6.78 -23.33
CA ARG A 387 24.47 5.72 -24.19
C ARG A 387 23.42 5.04 -25.08
N THR A 388 22.15 5.12 -24.69
CA THR A 388 20.97 4.66 -25.41
C THR A 388 19.96 5.81 -25.45
N PRO A 389 19.31 6.14 -26.58
CA PRO A 389 18.35 7.24 -26.66
C PRO A 389 17.19 7.09 -25.66
N ILE A 390 16.99 8.11 -24.82
CA ILE A 390 15.88 8.15 -23.86
C ILE A 390 14.62 8.64 -24.59
N THR A 391 13.80 7.69 -25.08
CA THR A 391 12.50 7.99 -25.72
C THR A 391 11.38 8.18 -24.70
N ALA A 392 11.45 7.50 -23.56
CA ALA A 392 10.52 7.60 -22.45
C ALA A 392 11.31 7.75 -21.13
N PRO A 393 11.54 8.98 -20.63
CA PRO A 393 12.20 9.21 -19.35
C PRO A 393 11.31 8.79 -18.17
N ASN A 394 11.91 8.17 -17.15
CA ASN A 394 11.28 7.92 -15.85
C ASN A 394 11.02 9.21 -15.08
N ALA A 395 11.89 10.22 -15.22
CA ALA A 395 11.71 11.55 -14.65
C ALA A 395 12.56 12.59 -15.38
N LEU A 396 12.12 13.85 -15.31
CA LEU A 396 12.95 15.03 -15.55
C LEU A 396 13.47 15.51 -14.18
N VAL A 397 14.77 15.84 -14.08
CA VAL A 397 15.35 16.45 -12.87
C VAL A 397 15.95 17.79 -13.25
N VAL A 398 15.53 18.84 -12.54
CA VAL A 398 15.98 20.22 -12.78
C VAL A 398 16.33 20.88 -11.45
N ASP A 399 17.27 21.82 -11.45
CA ASP A 399 17.34 22.78 -10.35
C ASP A 399 16.33 23.92 -10.55
N ALA A 400 15.86 24.51 -9.45
CA ALA A 400 14.86 25.57 -9.50
C ALA A 400 15.32 26.74 -10.38
N ALA A 401 16.58 27.16 -10.24
CA ALA A 401 17.13 28.27 -11.00
C ALA A 401 17.15 28.02 -12.53
N HIS A 402 17.20 26.77 -13.01
CA HIS A 402 17.09 26.47 -14.45
C HIS A 402 15.69 26.80 -14.94
N VAL A 403 14.66 26.33 -14.22
CA VAL A 403 13.25 26.60 -14.54
C VAL A 403 12.95 28.09 -14.50
N GLU A 404 13.53 28.82 -13.53
CA GLU A 404 13.41 30.28 -13.44
C GLU A 404 13.99 30.98 -14.69
N ARG A 405 15.21 30.60 -15.12
CA ARG A 405 15.88 31.19 -16.30
C ARG A 405 15.34 30.72 -17.66
N LEU A 406 14.38 29.79 -17.73
CA LEU A 406 13.70 29.45 -18.99
C LEU A 406 12.88 30.64 -19.53
N ALA A 407 12.92 30.82 -20.85
CA ALA A 407 11.96 31.67 -21.55
C ALA A 407 10.53 31.10 -21.41
N PRO A 408 9.47 31.93 -21.38
CA PRO A 408 8.09 31.47 -21.11
C PRO A 408 7.63 30.30 -21.99
N ALA A 409 7.95 30.31 -23.29
CA ALA A 409 7.62 29.21 -24.20
C ALA A 409 8.33 27.89 -23.86
N ALA A 410 9.61 27.94 -23.44
CA ALA A 410 10.35 26.76 -23.02
C ALA A 410 9.85 26.23 -21.66
N ARG A 411 9.47 27.12 -20.73
CA ARG A 411 8.81 26.76 -19.47
C ARG A 411 7.46 26.08 -19.72
N ALA A 412 6.66 26.62 -20.64
CA ALA A 412 5.38 26.04 -21.04
C ALA A 412 5.55 24.65 -21.69
N ALA A 413 6.57 24.45 -22.53
CA ALA A 413 6.89 23.17 -23.15
C ALA A 413 7.32 22.11 -22.10
N LEU A 414 8.18 22.49 -21.14
CA LEU A 414 8.54 21.63 -19.99
C LEU A 414 7.29 21.18 -19.23
N LEU A 415 6.40 22.11 -18.88
CA LEU A 415 5.16 21.79 -18.18
C LEU A 415 4.15 21.03 -19.07
N ALA A 416 4.25 21.10 -20.41
CA ALA A 416 3.44 20.27 -21.31
C ALA A 416 3.91 18.81 -21.30
N GLN A 417 5.23 18.56 -21.28
CA GLN A 417 5.79 17.22 -21.12
C GLN A 417 5.41 16.57 -19.77
N VAL A 418 5.25 17.38 -18.72
CA VAL A 418 4.69 16.90 -17.44
C VAL A 418 3.21 16.53 -17.58
N ARG A 419 2.41 17.35 -18.28
CA ARG A 419 0.99 17.06 -18.52
C ARG A 419 0.76 15.76 -19.28
N SER A 420 1.72 15.32 -20.10
CA SER A 420 1.73 14.02 -20.79
C SER A 420 2.41 12.88 -20.01
N GLY A 421 2.47 12.94 -18.68
CA GLY A 421 2.79 11.80 -17.82
C GLY A 421 4.21 11.77 -17.21
N VAL A 422 5.16 12.56 -17.72
CA VAL A 422 6.55 12.51 -17.20
C VAL A 422 6.65 13.29 -15.88
N PRO A 423 7.07 12.69 -14.75
CA PRO A 423 7.22 13.44 -13.51
C PRO A 423 8.43 14.38 -13.56
N LEU A 424 8.25 15.60 -13.04
CA LEU A 424 9.29 16.62 -12.92
C LEU A 424 9.71 16.77 -11.45
N LEU A 425 10.98 16.50 -11.17
CA LEU A 425 11.62 16.77 -9.89
C LEU A 425 12.37 18.11 -9.96
N VAL A 426 11.97 19.06 -9.12
CA VAL A 426 12.65 20.35 -8.94
C VAL A 426 13.48 20.31 -7.66
N LEU A 427 14.79 20.52 -7.77
CA LEU A 427 15.69 20.71 -6.64
C LEU A 427 15.58 22.17 -6.16
N GLY A 428 14.88 22.40 -5.03
CA GLY A 428 14.60 23.73 -4.51
C GLY A 428 15.81 24.48 -3.93
N GLY A 429 16.94 23.79 -3.72
CA GLY A 429 18.13 24.31 -3.03
C GLY A 429 18.79 25.56 -3.65
N ASN A 430 18.41 25.97 -4.87
CA ASN A 430 18.84 27.24 -5.48
C ASN A 430 17.68 28.11 -6.01
N ALA A 431 16.46 27.90 -5.51
CA ALA A 431 15.30 28.72 -5.86
C ALA A 431 15.44 30.16 -5.34
N ALA A 432 14.99 31.13 -6.15
CA ALA A 432 15.04 32.55 -5.82
C ALA A 432 13.74 33.33 -6.13
N ASP A 433 12.97 32.93 -7.15
CA ASP A 433 11.76 33.67 -7.58
C ASP A 433 10.47 33.02 -7.06
N ALA A 434 10.13 33.31 -5.81
CA ALA A 434 8.88 32.87 -5.18
C ALA A 434 7.62 33.27 -5.97
N ALA A 435 7.64 34.41 -6.67
CA ALA A 435 6.51 34.88 -7.46
C ALA A 435 6.33 34.07 -8.75
N LEU A 436 7.41 33.56 -9.34
CA LEU A 436 7.36 32.59 -10.45
C LEU A 436 6.81 31.25 -9.99
N TRP A 437 7.26 30.69 -8.87
CA TRP A 437 6.74 29.42 -8.36
C TRP A 437 5.24 29.50 -8.02
N GLN A 438 4.80 30.61 -7.42
CA GLN A 438 3.37 30.84 -7.19
C GLN A 438 2.57 31.07 -8.49
N ARG A 439 3.11 31.78 -9.49
CA ARG A 439 2.40 32.08 -10.74
C ARG A 439 2.29 30.87 -11.67
N GLU A 440 3.40 30.17 -11.93
CA GLU A 440 3.47 29.10 -12.93
C GLU A 440 2.89 27.77 -12.42
N LEU A 441 2.97 27.54 -11.09
CA LEU A 441 2.65 26.25 -10.46
C LEU A 441 1.75 26.33 -9.23
N ALA A 442 1.24 27.52 -8.86
CA ALA A 442 0.47 27.74 -7.62
C ALA A 442 1.15 27.10 -6.40
N LEU A 443 2.47 27.26 -6.31
CA LEU A 443 3.31 26.74 -5.25
C LEU A 443 3.67 27.87 -4.29
N PRO A 444 2.99 27.99 -3.12
CA PRO A 444 3.24 29.05 -2.17
C PRO A 444 4.51 28.73 -1.35
N VAL A 445 5.67 29.12 -1.89
CA VAL A 445 6.93 29.03 -1.15
C VAL A 445 7.14 30.22 -0.22
N ARG A 446 7.71 29.98 0.95
CA ARG A 446 8.22 30.99 1.88
C ARG A 446 9.73 30.83 2.10
N PRO A 447 10.44 31.92 2.45
CA PRO A 447 11.80 31.84 2.99
C PRO A 447 11.89 30.83 4.14
N GLN A 448 13.03 30.15 4.25
CA GLN A 448 13.40 29.33 5.40
C GLN A 448 14.57 29.97 6.14
N SER A 449 14.68 29.71 7.44
CA SER A 449 15.85 30.11 8.22
C SER A 449 17.12 29.46 7.66
N PRO A 450 18.27 30.18 7.62
CA PRO A 450 19.54 29.56 7.27
C PRO A 450 19.87 28.37 8.18
N ALA A 451 20.54 27.36 7.63
CA ALA A 451 20.82 26.08 8.30
C ALA A 451 21.81 26.15 9.49
N THR A 452 22.05 27.33 10.06
CA THR A 452 22.75 27.54 11.33
C THR A 452 21.92 27.15 12.54
N GLU A 453 20.60 27.02 12.40
CA GLU A 453 19.71 26.59 13.48
C GLU A 453 19.40 25.09 13.41
N THR A 454 19.83 24.34 14.44
CA THR A 454 19.56 22.90 14.62
C THR A 454 18.05 22.55 14.66
N ALA A 455 17.19 23.55 14.84
CA ALA A 455 15.74 23.42 14.79
C ALA A 455 15.21 23.04 13.40
N ASP A 456 15.87 23.47 12.32
CA ASP A 456 15.33 23.35 10.95
C ASP A 456 15.99 22.26 10.08
N VAL A 457 17.19 21.81 10.44
CA VAL A 457 17.87 20.67 9.77
C VAL A 457 16.96 19.44 9.74
N ARG A 458 16.74 18.84 8.56
CA ARG A 458 15.87 17.67 8.34
C ARG A 458 16.66 16.38 8.54
N ARG A 459 16.15 15.47 9.38
CA ARG A 459 16.93 14.31 9.88
C ARG A 459 16.42 12.98 9.35
N PHE A 460 17.36 12.13 8.96
CA PHE A 460 17.11 10.79 8.41
C PHE A 460 18.02 9.77 9.10
N THR A 461 17.49 8.61 9.48
CA THR A 461 18.29 7.52 10.08
C THR A 461 18.27 6.33 9.13
N LEU A 462 19.41 6.01 8.52
CA LEU A 462 19.53 5.04 7.43
C LEU A 462 20.69 4.08 7.70
N ALA A 463 20.38 2.78 7.81
CA ALA A 463 21.34 1.73 8.15
C ALA A 463 22.21 2.07 9.39
N GLY A 464 21.60 2.68 10.42
CA GLY A 464 22.28 3.10 11.66
C GLY A 464 23.09 4.39 11.57
N THR A 465 23.09 5.09 10.42
CA THR A 465 23.76 6.39 10.23
C THR A 465 22.72 7.51 10.22
N GLU A 466 22.99 8.63 10.89
CA GLU A 466 22.16 9.85 10.75
C GLU A 466 22.66 10.72 9.58
N LEU A 467 21.72 11.22 8.77
CA LEU A 467 21.94 12.28 7.78
C LEU A 467 21.13 13.50 8.22
N ASP A 468 21.77 14.66 8.23
CA ASP A 468 21.21 15.94 8.65
C ASP A 468 21.31 16.92 7.46
N LEU A 469 20.20 17.09 6.75
CA LEU A 469 20.13 17.88 5.52
C LEU A 469 19.59 19.28 5.79
N ALA A 470 20.19 20.29 5.15
CA ALA A 470 19.71 21.67 5.23
C ALA A 470 18.35 21.80 4.52
N PRO A 471 17.41 22.64 4.98
CA PRO A 471 16.27 23.04 4.18
C PRO A 471 16.73 23.88 2.97
N ALA A 472 15.99 23.82 1.87
CA ALA A 472 16.14 24.76 0.76
C ALA A 472 15.70 26.17 1.19
N ALA A 473 16.28 27.21 0.57
CA ALA A 473 16.03 28.61 0.96
C ALA A 473 14.56 29.05 0.76
N LEU A 474 13.83 28.42 -0.16
CA LEU A 474 12.40 28.61 -0.39
C LEU A 474 11.69 27.24 -0.29
N ASN A 475 10.70 27.11 0.59
CA ASN A 475 9.93 25.88 0.76
C ASN A 475 8.42 26.14 0.90
N PRO A 476 7.56 25.18 0.53
CA PRO A 476 6.12 25.29 0.68
C PRO A 476 5.67 25.27 2.15
N ASP A 477 4.61 26.02 2.46
CA ASP A 477 3.89 25.84 3.71
C ASP A 477 3.15 24.49 3.75
N ASP A 478 3.16 23.84 4.90
CA ASP A 478 2.45 22.56 5.13
C ASP A 478 0.94 22.74 5.39
N ALA A 479 0.34 23.78 4.79
CA ALA A 479 -1.04 24.18 5.01
C ALA A 479 -2.03 23.16 4.41
N PRO A 480 -2.94 22.56 5.20
CA PRO A 480 -3.84 21.52 4.72
C PRO A 480 -4.88 22.07 3.73
N GLY A 481 -5.19 21.29 2.70
CA GLY A 481 -6.19 21.62 1.67
C GLY A 481 -5.65 22.38 0.46
N GLY A 482 -4.34 22.65 0.39
CA GLY A 482 -3.70 23.20 -0.81
C GLY A 482 -3.68 22.23 -2.00
N ALA A 483 -3.43 22.77 -3.20
CA ALA A 483 -3.22 21.96 -4.42
C ALA A 483 -1.86 21.22 -4.45
N TRP A 484 -1.03 21.45 -3.44
CA TRP A 484 0.23 20.76 -3.16
C TRP A 484 0.09 19.98 -1.85
N SER A 485 0.66 18.78 -1.79
CA SER A 485 0.69 17.94 -0.59
C SER A 485 2.11 17.51 -0.25
N ALA A 486 2.41 17.38 1.04
CA ALA A 486 3.67 16.77 1.48
C ALA A 486 3.74 15.32 0.98
N LEU A 487 4.74 15.02 0.15
CA LEU A 487 5.02 13.68 -0.37
C LEU A 487 5.83 12.85 0.62
N ALA A 488 6.79 13.47 1.31
CA ALA A 488 7.66 12.77 2.24
C ALA A 488 8.03 13.65 3.44
N ARG A 489 8.20 12.98 4.59
CA ARG A 489 8.49 13.56 5.91
C ARG A 489 9.74 12.93 6.52
N ASP A 490 10.39 13.66 7.42
CA ASP A 490 11.64 13.26 8.08
C ASP A 490 11.38 12.46 9.38
N SER A 491 12.43 12.08 10.12
CA SER A 491 12.26 11.30 11.37
C SER A 491 11.51 12.06 12.49
N LYS A 492 11.27 13.36 12.33
CA LYS A 492 10.44 14.21 13.22
C LYS A 492 9.12 14.62 12.56
N ALA A 493 8.68 13.89 11.54
CA ALA A 493 7.47 14.13 10.73
C ALA A 493 7.43 15.50 9.99
N ARG A 494 8.54 16.25 9.91
CA ARG A 494 8.60 17.52 9.17
C ARG A 494 8.70 17.25 7.66
N PRO A 495 8.05 18.05 6.81
CA PRO A 495 8.10 17.86 5.37
C PRO A 495 9.50 18.19 4.81
N TRP A 496 9.87 17.49 3.74
CA TRP A 496 11.10 17.76 2.96
C TRP A 496 10.91 17.56 1.45
N ALA A 497 9.84 16.87 1.02
CA ALA A 497 9.39 16.84 -0.36
C ALA A 497 7.87 17.04 -0.45
N TRP A 498 7.42 17.79 -1.45
CA TRP A 498 6.01 18.07 -1.74
C TRP A 498 5.70 17.74 -3.20
N GLN A 499 4.45 17.42 -3.51
CA GLN A 499 4.01 17.11 -4.86
C GLN A 499 2.69 17.79 -5.25
N ARG A 500 2.48 17.95 -6.55
CA ARG A 500 1.21 18.34 -7.16
C ARG A 500 1.00 17.58 -8.47
N ALA A 501 -0.19 17.01 -8.66
CA ALA A 501 -0.61 16.44 -9.94
C ALA A 501 -0.77 17.54 -11.01
N LEU A 502 -0.31 17.27 -12.23
CA LEU A 502 -0.33 18.20 -13.35
C LEU A 502 -0.54 17.41 -14.65
N GLY A 503 -1.79 17.33 -15.11
CA GLY A 503 -2.19 16.42 -16.19
C GLY A 503 -2.04 14.96 -15.75
N GLN A 504 -1.48 14.11 -16.61
CA GLN A 504 -1.15 12.71 -16.27
C GLN A 504 0.12 12.58 -15.41
N GLY A 505 0.96 13.62 -15.35
CA GLY A 505 2.18 13.64 -14.55
C GLY A 505 2.02 14.40 -13.23
N ARG A 506 3.16 14.70 -12.61
CA ARG A 506 3.25 15.51 -11.39
C ARG A 506 4.51 16.37 -11.39
N VAL A 507 4.47 17.45 -10.65
CA VAL A 507 5.68 18.17 -10.23
C VAL A 507 5.96 17.83 -8.77
N VAL A 508 7.22 17.61 -8.44
CA VAL A 508 7.73 17.36 -7.09
C VAL A 508 8.75 18.45 -6.74
N TRP A 509 8.59 19.06 -5.56
CA TRP A 509 9.55 19.99 -4.98
C TRP A 509 10.38 19.27 -3.93
N LEU A 510 11.70 19.21 -4.13
CA LEU A 510 12.65 18.75 -3.11
C LEU A 510 13.17 19.96 -2.34
N GLY A 511 12.74 20.09 -1.09
CA GLY A 511 13.02 21.25 -0.24
C GLY A 511 14.15 21.05 0.76
N VAL A 512 15.14 20.23 0.41
CA VAL A 512 16.39 20.05 1.14
C VAL A 512 17.59 20.21 0.21
N ALA A 513 18.77 20.41 0.80
CA ALA A 513 20.05 20.60 0.12
C ALA A 513 21.21 20.07 0.99
N ASP A 514 22.45 20.36 0.61
CA ASP A 514 23.69 20.03 1.34
C ASP A 514 24.03 18.53 1.44
N TRP A 515 23.31 17.66 0.72
CA TRP A 515 23.54 16.22 0.74
C TRP A 515 24.94 15.82 0.24
N HIS A 516 25.60 16.67 -0.55
CA HIS A 516 27.00 16.47 -0.97
C HIS A 516 27.97 16.26 0.21
N ARG A 517 27.68 16.80 1.40
CA ARG A 517 28.49 16.61 2.61
C ARG A 517 28.62 15.13 3.01
N TYR A 518 27.66 14.31 2.60
CA TYR A 518 27.60 12.88 2.90
C TYR A 518 28.21 11.98 1.81
N ALA A 519 28.65 12.55 0.69
CA ALA A 519 29.22 11.79 -0.43
C ALA A 519 30.57 11.13 -0.13
N ILE A 520 31.24 11.53 0.96
CA ILE A 520 32.50 10.96 1.45
C ILE A 520 32.32 10.35 2.84
N SER A 521 31.62 11.04 3.74
CA SER A 521 31.45 10.62 5.14
C SER A 521 30.43 9.51 5.35
N ALA A 522 29.38 9.42 4.52
CA ALA A 522 28.32 8.42 4.63
C ALA A 522 27.72 7.97 3.28
N PRO A 523 28.55 7.62 2.27
CA PRO A 523 28.09 7.40 0.89
C PRO A 523 26.99 6.32 0.77
N ARG A 524 27.06 5.25 1.58
CA ARG A 524 26.03 4.20 1.60
C ARG A 524 24.69 4.70 2.15
N ALA A 525 24.71 5.53 3.21
CA ALA A 525 23.48 6.10 3.76
C ALA A 525 22.88 7.14 2.79
N LEU A 526 23.73 7.95 2.15
CA LEU A 526 23.31 8.89 1.11
C LEU A 526 22.69 8.19 -0.11
N ALA A 527 23.27 7.08 -0.57
CA ALA A 527 22.71 6.27 -1.65
C ALA A 527 21.35 5.68 -1.27
N LEU A 528 21.20 5.16 -0.04
CA LEU A 528 19.91 4.68 0.47
C LEU A 528 18.87 5.80 0.61
N TRP A 529 19.28 7.01 1.00
CA TRP A 529 18.41 8.19 1.05
C TRP A 529 17.90 8.55 -0.33
N TRP A 530 18.80 8.71 -1.30
CA TRP A 530 18.45 9.04 -2.68
C TRP A 530 17.60 7.96 -3.35
N GLN A 531 17.87 6.69 -3.05
CA GLN A 531 17.06 5.56 -3.50
C GLN A 531 15.63 5.67 -2.97
N ALA A 532 15.44 5.81 -1.65
CA ALA A 532 14.12 5.95 -1.04
C ALA A 532 13.37 7.22 -1.52
N ALA A 533 14.11 8.31 -1.73
CA ALA A 533 13.57 9.53 -2.29
C ALA A 533 13.11 9.33 -3.75
N LEU A 534 13.91 8.71 -4.62
CA LEU A 534 13.52 8.43 -6.00
C LEU A 534 12.39 7.40 -6.09
N ASP A 535 12.34 6.42 -5.20
CA ASP A 535 11.23 5.48 -5.11
C ASP A 535 9.90 6.22 -4.83
N ALA A 536 9.89 7.16 -3.87
CA ALA A 536 8.72 8.00 -3.57
C ALA A 536 8.39 9.03 -4.67
N MET A 537 9.41 9.66 -5.27
CA MET A 537 9.23 10.80 -6.20
C MET A 537 8.98 10.37 -7.65
N ALA A 538 9.60 9.29 -8.13
CA ALA A 538 9.56 8.88 -9.54
C ALA A 538 8.59 7.72 -9.83
N LEU A 539 8.46 6.72 -8.93
CA LEU A 539 7.73 5.49 -9.26
C LEU A 539 6.21 5.61 -9.29
N ALA A 540 5.62 6.67 -8.71
CA ALA A 540 4.18 6.92 -8.76
C ALA A 540 3.67 7.45 -10.13
N GLY A 541 4.44 7.31 -11.22
CA GLY A 541 3.92 7.51 -12.59
C GLY A 541 2.94 6.40 -12.97
N GLU A 542 2.07 6.62 -13.97
CA GLU A 542 1.03 5.66 -14.37
C GLU A 542 1.57 4.21 -14.41
N ALA A 543 0.93 3.33 -13.63
CA ALA A 543 1.52 2.05 -13.25
C ALA A 543 1.84 1.19 -14.48
N LYS A 544 3.14 0.97 -14.73
CA LYS A 544 3.61 0.03 -15.76
C LYS A 544 2.95 -1.32 -15.50
N ALA A 545 2.33 -1.89 -16.53
CA ALA A 545 1.48 -3.07 -16.39
C ALA A 545 2.26 -4.21 -15.70
N GLY A 546 1.69 -4.74 -14.62
CA GLY A 546 2.44 -5.56 -13.67
C GLY A 546 1.57 -6.41 -12.76
N TRP A 547 2.16 -7.47 -12.22
CA TRP A 547 1.47 -8.46 -11.39
C TRP A 547 1.21 -7.95 -9.97
N VAL A 548 -0.01 -8.18 -9.50
CA VAL A 548 -0.47 -7.94 -8.13
C VAL A 548 -0.86 -9.29 -7.55
N LEU A 549 -0.19 -9.71 -6.49
CA LEU A 549 -0.37 -11.02 -5.85
C LEU A 549 -1.01 -10.84 -4.46
N PRO A 550 -2.36 -10.70 -4.39
CA PRO A 550 -3.07 -10.32 -3.17
C PRO A 550 -3.11 -11.42 -2.10
N ASP A 551 -3.04 -12.71 -2.47
CA ASP A 551 -2.93 -13.78 -1.48
C ASP A 551 -1.51 -13.78 -0.88
N PRO A 552 -1.36 -13.53 0.43
CA PRO A 552 -0.05 -13.46 1.05
C PRO A 552 0.63 -14.82 1.19
N MET A 553 -0.14 -15.91 1.21
CA MET A 553 0.34 -17.27 1.49
C MET A 553 -0.59 -18.34 0.88
N PRO A 554 -0.63 -18.49 -0.46
CA PRO A 554 -1.47 -19.48 -1.14
C PRO A 554 -1.05 -20.91 -0.81
N LEU A 555 -2.00 -21.85 -0.86
CA LEU A 555 -1.80 -23.28 -0.58
C LEU A 555 -2.29 -24.17 -1.75
N PRO A 556 -1.81 -25.42 -1.85
CA PRO A 556 -2.33 -26.43 -2.75
C PRO A 556 -3.81 -26.71 -2.51
N GLY A 557 -4.55 -26.98 -3.59
CA GLY A 557 -5.98 -27.30 -3.58
C GLY A 557 -6.92 -26.13 -3.24
N LEU A 558 -6.39 -25.02 -2.68
CA LEU A 558 -7.16 -23.82 -2.40
C LEU A 558 -7.11 -22.83 -3.56
N ARG A 559 -8.17 -22.03 -3.67
CA ARG A 559 -8.22 -20.88 -4.58
C ARG A 559 -7.24 -19.81 -4.11
N THR A 560 -6.35 -19.40 -5.01
CA THR A 560 -5.61 -18.13 -4.95
C THR A 560 -6.09 -17.20 -6.08
N GLU A 561 -5.71 -15.93 -6.04
CA GLU A 561 -6.00 -14.96 -7.08
C GLU A 561 -4.69 -14.36 -7.62
N ILE A 562 -4.50 -14.46 -8.94
CA ILE A 562 -3.43 -13.76 -9.67
C ILE A 562 -4.07 -12.57 -10.35
N CYS A 563 -3.64 -11.36 -9.99
CA CYS A 563 -4.13 -10.11 -10.59
C CYS A 563 -3.03 -9.41 -11.37
N ALA A 564 -3.42 -8.56 -12.31
CA ALA A 564 -2.54 -7.63 -13.00
C ALA A 564 -3.17 -6.23 -13.03
N GLN A 565 -2.36 -5.21 -12.78
CA GLN A 565 -2.71 -3.81 -13.01
C GLN A 565 -2.29 -3.41 -14.43
N GLY A 566 -3.08 -2.57 -15.10
CA GLY A 566 -2.79 -2.08 -16.46
C GLY A 566 -2.91 -3.11 -17.59
N ALA A 567 -3.27 -4.36 -17.29
CA ALA A 567 -3.55 -5.39 -18.29
C ALA A 567 -5.00 -5.31 -18.80
N ARG A 568 -5.23 -5.76 -20.04
CA ARG A 568 -6.55 -5.69 -20.68
C ARG A 568 -7.51 -6.76 -20.12
N PRO A 569 -8.78 -6.42 -19.81
CA PRO A 569 -9.80 -7.42 -19.49
C PRO A 569 -9.95 -8.46 -20.62
N GLY A 570 -10.08 -9.73 -20.24
CA GLY A 570 -10.19 -10.87 -21.16
C GLY A 570 -8.86 -11.43 -21.66
N ALA A 571 -7.72 -10.79 -21.33
CA ALA A 571 -6.37 -11.29 -21.64
C ALA A 571 -6.13 -12.70 -21.08
N VAL A 572 -5.37 -13.51 -21.81
CA VAL A 572 -5.09 -14.90 -21.46
C VAL A 572 -3.94 -14.96 -20.46
N LEU A 573 -4.20 -15.59 -19.32
CA LEU A 573 -3.19 -15.95 -18.33
C LEU A 573 -2.77 -17.40 -18.59
N HIS A 574 -1.64 -17.57 -19.25
CA HIS A 574 -0.98 -18.87 -19.37
C HIS A 574 -0.27 -19.19 -18.06
N ILE A 575 -0.44 -20.40 -17.54
CA ILE A 575 0.14 -20.85 -16.27
C ILE A 575 0.80 -22.22 -16.51
N ASP A 576 2.08 -22.36 -16.16
CA ASP A 576 2.80 -23.60 -16.46
C ASP A 576 2.26 -24.76 -15.63
N GLY A 577 1.89 -25.86 -16.30
CA GLY A 577 1.29 -27.04 -15.67
C GLY A 577 -0.20 -26.93 -15.33
N LEU A 578 -0.88 -25.83 -15.72
CA LEU A 578 -2.33 -25.64 -15.54
C LEU A 578 -3.02 -25.22 -16.84
N ALA A 579 -4.36 -25.23 -16.84
CA ALA A 579 -5.15 -24.73 -17.95
C ALA A 579 -5.12 -23.19 -18.01
N ASP A 580 -5.14 -22.64 -19.22
CA ASP A 580 -5.21 -21.19 -19.45
C ASP A 580 -6.43 -20.55 -18.79
N ALA A 581 -6.19 -19.49 -18.02
CA ALA A 581 -7.23 -18.68 -17.41
C ALA A 581 -7.43 -17.35 -18.18
N ARG A 582 -8.47 -16.60 -17.82
CA ARG A 582 -8.68 -15.23 -18.33
C ARG A 582 -8.64 -14.22 -17.19
N LEU A 583 -7.95 -13.12 -17.40
CA LEU A 583 -7.91 -11.99 -16.47
C LEU A 583 -9.20 -11.17 -16.61
N LEU A 584 -10.09 -11.23 -15.62
CA LEU A 584 -11.39 -10.56 -15.63
C LEU A 584 -11.38 -9.33 -14.72
N ALA A 585 -12.05 -8.26 -15.15
CA ALA A 585 -12.19 -7.05 -14.33
C ALA A 585 -12.99 -7.31 -13.05
N ARG A 586 -12.64 -6.62 -11.96
CA ARG A 586 -13.20 -6.85 -10.62
C ARG A 586 -13.82 -5.57 -10.06
N THR A 587 -15.10 -5.63 -9.70
CA THR A 587 -15.86 -4.48 -9.15
C THR A 587 -15.35 -4.04 -7.77
N ASP A 588 -14.68 -4.93 -7.04
CA ASP A 588 -13.99 -4.68 -5.77
C ASP A 588 -12.54 -4.19 -5.93
N LYS A 589 -11.98 -4.16 -7.15
CA LYS A 589 -10.56 -3.81 -7.40
C LYS A 589 -10.40 -3.00 -8.69
N ALA A 590 -10.60 -1.68 -8.59
CA ALA A 590 -10.39 -0.75 -9.69
C ALA A 590 -9.03 -0.93 -10.38
N ASP A 591 -9.00 -0.72 -11.69
CA ASP A 591 -7.81 -0.77 -12.57
C ASP A 591 -6.99 -2.07 -12.56
N THR A 592 -7.56 -3.15 -12.01
CA THR A 592 -6.97 -4.50 -12.02
C THR A 592 -7.87 -5.53 -12.66
N VAL A 593 -7.25 -6.53 -13.28
CA VAL A 593 -7.90 -7.70 -13.84
C VAL A 593 -7.31 -8.96 -13.19
N CYS A 594 -8.15 -9.91 -12.80
CA CYS A 594 -7.75 -11.06 -11.98
C CYS A 594 -8.26 -12.38 -12.55
N ALA A 595 -7.49 -13.44 -12.31
CA ALA A 595 -7.92 -14.83 -12.49
C ALA A 595 -7.89 -15.56 -11.13
N ALA A 596 -8.86 -16.45 -10.92
CA ALA A 596 -8.83 -17.42 -9.82
C ALA A 596 -8.06 -18.68 -10.27
N VAL A 597 -7.18 -19.20 -9.41
CA VAL A 597 -6.27 -20.30 -9.74
C VAL A 597 -6.22 -21.30 -8.59
N TRP A 598 -6.16 -22.59 -8.91
CA TRP A 598 -6.06 -23.69 -7.94
C TRP A 598 -4.77 -24.47 -8.24
N ALA A 599 -3.70 -24.17 -7.50
CA ALA A 599 -2.45 -24.90 -7.65
C ALA A 599 -2.57 -26.30 -7.04
N PRO A 600 -2.13 -27.38 -7.71
CA PRO A 600 -2.26 -28.75 -7.18
C PRO A 600 -1.16 -29.12 -6.17
N GLN A 601 -0.03 -28.39 -6.18
CA GLN A 601 1.18 -28.69 -5.42
C GLN A 601 1.87 -27.40 -4.94
N ALA A 602 2.76 -27.54 -3.95
CA ALA A 602 3.58 -26.46 -3.43
C ALA A 602 4.83 -26.21 -4.32
N GLY A 603 5.38 -24.99 -4.29
CA GLY A 603 6.51 -24.58 -5.11
C GLY A 603 6.25 -23.29 -5.91
N TRP A 604 7.14 -22.97 -6.86
CA TRP A 604 6.97 -21.82 -7.73
C TRP A 604 5.99 -22.10 -8.87
N LEU A 605 4.87 -21.37 -8.90
CA LEU A 605 3.96 -21.31 -10.04
C LEU A 605 4.42 -20.20 -10.98
N THR A 606 4.80 -20.53 -12.21
CA THR A 606 5.17 -19.59 -13.29
C THR A 606 3.98 -19.28 -14.19
N PHE A 607 3.86 -18.02 -14.62
CA PHE A 607 2.75 -17.57 -15.49
C PHE A 607 3.13 -16.35 -16.34
N ARG A 608 2.35 -16.13 -17.40
CA ARG A 608 2.55 -15.05 -18.40
C ARG A 608 1.24 -14.63 -19.04
N SER A 609 1.19 -13.40 -19.52
CA SER A 609 0.10 -12.81 -20.32
C SER A 609 0.70 -11.75 -21.24
N ASP A 610 0.08 -11.51 -22.38
CA ASP A 610 0.53 -10.49 -23.33
C ASP A 610 0.63 -9.10 -22.68
N GLY A 611 1.72 -8.39 -22.99
CA GLY A 611 2.01 -7.05 -22.44
C GLY A 611 2.53 -7.02 -21.01
N LEU A 612 2.66 -8.18 -20.33
CA LEU A 612 3.23 -8.29 -18.97
C LEU A 612 4.59 -9.00 -18.99
N PRO A 613 5.49 -8.71 -18.03
CA PRO A 613 6.67 -9.55 -17.79
C PRO A 613 6.23 -10.95 -17.33
N ALA A 614 7.10 -11.96 -17.46
CA ALA A 614 6.85 -13.26 -16.84
C ALA A 614 6.76 -13.12 -15.30
N GLY A 615 5.73 -13.71 -14.70
CA GLY A 615 5.47 -13.67 -13.27
C GLY A 615 5.70 -15.01 -12.58
N ARG A 616 5.94 -14.97 -11.27
CA ARG A 616 5.93 -16.16 -10.39
C ARG A 616 5.20 -15.87 -9.08
N HIS A 617 4.54 -16.88 -8.52
CA HIS A 617 3.90 -16.86 -7.20
C HIS A 617 4.27 -18.17 -6.49
N TYR A 618 4.75 -18.09 -5.25
CA TYR A 618 5.12 -19.28 -4.49
C TYR A 618 3.92 -19.84 -3.73
N ILE A 619 3.63 -21.12 -3.95
CA ILE A 619 2.59 -21.88 -3.28
C ILE A 619 3.24 -22.61 -2.09
N TYR A 620 2.76 -22.34 -0.88
CA TYR A 620 3.35 -22.85 0.37
C TYR A 620 2.88 -24.29 0.66
N ALA A 621 3.71 -25.09 1.31
CA ALA A 621 3.28 -26.40 1.79
C ALA A 621 2.22 -26.25 2.93
N PRO A 622 1.25 -27.17 3.08
CA PRO A 622 0.25 -27.09 4.16
C PRO A 622 0.81 -27.06 5.58
N GLY A 623 2.06 -27.50 5.78
CA GLY A 623 2.79 -27.45 7.05
C GLY A 623 3.68 -26.21 7.24
N ASP A 624 3.85 -25.36 6.23
CA ASP A 624 4.65 -24.13 6.35
C ASP A 624 3.99 -23.14 7.32
N TRP A 625 4.81 -22.43 8.10
CA TRP A 625 4.39 -21.33 8.98
C TRP A 625 3.03 -21.50 9.70
N PRO A 626 2.76 -22.57 10.49
CA PRO A 626 1.41 -22.82 11.02
C PRO A 626 0.85 -21.67 11.87
N ALA A 627 1.72 -20.95 12.60
CA ALA A 627 1.31 -19.76 13.37
C ALA A 627 0.91 -18.56 12.48
N TRP A 628 1.47 -18.44 11.28
CA TRP A 628 1.08 -17.42 10.30
C TRP A 628 -0.22 -17.79 9.59
N GLN A 629 -0.38 -19.06 9.22
CA GLN A 629 -1.64 -19.58 8.70
C GLN A 629 -2.80 -19.31 9.66
N ARG A 630 -2.62 -19.59 10.96
CA ARG A 630 -3.61 -19.21 11.99
C ARG A 630 -3.88 -17.71 12.02
N GLY A 631 -2.84 -16.87 11.98
CA GLY A 631 -3.00 -15.41 11.93
C GLY A 631 -3.88 -14.94 10.76
N LEU A 632 -3.56 -15.38 9.54
CA LEU A 632 -4.30 -15.05 8.32
C LEU A 632 -5.76 -15.58 8.34
N ARG A 633 -6.00 -16.77 8.92
CA ARG A 633 -7.36 -17.31 9.12
C ARG A 633 -8.18 -16.47 10.10
N ARG A 634 -7.57 -16.03 11.21
CA ARG A 634 -8.25 -15.17 12.20
C ARG A 634 -8.56 -13.78 11.61
N GLU A 635 -7.61 -13.17 10.91
CA GLU A 635 -7.78 -11.86 10.26
C GLU A 635 -8.91 -11.88 9.22
N ALA A 636 -8.87 -12.83 8.28
CA ALA A 636 -9.91 -12.97 7.25
C ALA A 636 -11.30 -13.23 7.85
N THR A 637 -11.36 -13.99 8.95
CA THR A 637 -12.61 -14.30 9.66
C THR A 637 -13.17 -13.09 10.41
N ALA A 638 -12.31 -12.26 11.02
CA ALA A 638 -12.72 -10.99 11.61
C ALA A 638 -13.28 -10.01 10.56
N ILE A 639 -12.66 -9.94 9.37
CA ILE A 639 -13.14 -9.14 8.24
C ILE A 639 -14.51 -9.64 7.74
N TYR A 640 -14.72 -10.96 7.66
CA TYR A 640 -16.03 -11.54 7.35
C TYR A 640 -17.08 -11.24 8.43
N ALA A 641 -16.74 -11.34 9.72
CA ALA A 641 -17.64 -10.99 10.82
C ALA A 641 -18.12 -9.53 10.74
N ALA A 642 -17.19 -8.59 10.47
CA ALA A 642 -17.50 -7.18 10.28
C ALA A 642 -18.41 -6.89 9.07
N ARG A 643 -18.32 -7.68 7.99
CA ARG A 643 -19.27 -7.67 6.87
C ARG A 643 -20.65 -8.21 7.26
N SER A 644 -20.67 -9.38 7.89
CA SER A 644 -21.88 -10.18 8.15
C SER A 644 -22.91 -9.54 9.09
N THR A 645 -22.43 -8.75 10.05
CA THR A 645 -23.28 -8.01 11.01
C THR A 645 -24.08 -6.86 10.39
N GLY A 646 -23.91 -6.59 9.09
CA GLY A 646 -24.57 -5.47 8.38
C GLY A 646 -24.04 -4.10 8.81
N THR A 647 -23.09 -4.06 9.75
CA THR A 647 -22.45 -2.87 10.29
C THR A 647 -21.93 -1.98 9.16
N THR A 648 -21.28 -2.54 8.14
CA THR A 648 -20.80 -1.81 6.96
C THR A 648 -21.91 -1.20 6.08
N ARG A 649 -23.16 -1.68 6.09
CA ARG A 649 -24.25 -1.05 5.31
C ARG A 649 -24.94 0.11 6.05
N ARG A 650 -24.91 0.09 7.39
CA ARG A 650 -25.33 1.24 8.21
C ARG A 650 -24.19 2.24 8.36
N ALA A 651 -22.95 1.76 8.50
CA ALA A 651 -21.72 2.54 8.60
C ALA A 651 -21.24 3.12 7.26
N SER A 652 -21.56 2.55 6.09
CA SER A 652 -21.29 3.25 4.83
C SER A 652 -22.16 4.50 4.71
N LYS A 653 -23.48 4.35 4.93
CA LYS A 653 -24.40 5.49 4.94
C LYS A 653 -24.06 6.48 6.06
N ALA A 654 -23.72 6.00 7.26
CA ALA A 654 -23.30 6.86 8.36
C ALA A 654 -21.92 7.49 8.14
N ALA A 655 -20.96 6.85 7.47
CA ALA A 655 -19.65 7.44 7.14
C ALA A 655 -19.75 8.48 6.01
N THR A 656 -20.71 8.35 5.08
CA THR A 656 -21.02 9.44 4.13
C THR A 656 -21.50 10.71 4.86
N TYR A 657 -22.19 10.58 6.01
CA TYR A 657 -22.52 11.73 6.86
C TYR A 657 -21.37 12.10 7.83
N ALA A 658 -20.71 11.11 8.43
CA ALA A 658 -19.73 11.31 9.50
C ALA A 658 -18.32 11.70 9.01
N ASN A 659 -17.89 11.36 7.79
CA ASN A 659 -16.67 11.98 7.24
C ASN A 659 -16.87 13.49 7.02
N ASN A 660 -18.09 13.93 6.69
CA ASN A 660 -18.40 15.36 6.52
C ASN A 660 -18.51 16.10 7.87
N ASP A 661 -18.78 15.39 8.96
CA ASP A 661 -19.02 15.98 10.29
C ASP A 661 -17.80 15.83 11.23
N ALA A 662 -17.15 14.67 11.26
CA ALA A 662 -15.92 14.45 12.03
C ALA A 662 -14.75 15.32 11.53
N SER A 663 -14.60 15.49 10.20
CA SER A 663 -13.63 16.42 9.63
C SER A 663 -13.94 17.90 9.93
N ARG A 664 -15.12 18.24 10.47
CA ARG A 664 -15.43 19.59 11.00
C ARG A 664 -15.28 19.65 12.52
N GLY A 665 -15.81 18.65 13.24
CA GLY A 665 -15.78 18.59 14.69
C GLY A 665 -14.37 18.48 15.26
N THR A 666 -13.55 17.53 14.78
CA THR A 666 -12.21 17.31 15.33
C THR A 666 -11.25 18.45 15.00
N ILE A 667 -11.36 19.05 13.81
CA ILE A 667 -10.55 20.22 13.41
C ILE A 667 -10.93 21.45 14.23
N ASN A 668 -12.22 21.72 14.44
CA ASN A 668 -12.65 22.88 15.23
C ASN A 668 -12.36 22.72 16.73
N SER A 669 -12.48 21.52 17.31
CA SER A 669 -12.09 21.29 18.71
C SER A 669 -10.59 21.47 18.90
N ALA A 670 -9.76 20.79 18.08
CA ALA A 670 -8.31 20.90 18.17
C ALA A 670 -7.82 22.34 17.98
N ASN A 671 -8.38 23.10 17.03
CA ASN A 671 -8.02 24.50 16.85
C ASN A 671 -8.50 25.39 18.02
N ASN A 672 -9.65 25.13 18.65
CA ASN A 672 -10.05 25.88 19.83
C ASN A 672 -9.13 25.57 21.02
N ASP A 673 -8.84 24.31 21.30
CA ASP A 673 -7.99 23.91 22.42
C ASP A 673 -6.55 24.41 22.25
N ILE A 674 -5.98 24.33 21.03
CA ILE A 674 -4.66 24.90 20.71
C ILE A 674 -4.65 26.42 20.87
N ASN A 675 -5.64 27.16 20.36
CA ASN A 675 -5.68 28.63 20.50
C ASN A 675 -5.93 29.07 21.96
N ASN A 676 -6.71 28.32 22.73
CA ASN A 676 -7.01 28.61 24.14
C ASN A 676 -5.81 28.28 25.04
N VAL A 677 -5.00 27.26 24.71
CA VAL A 677 -3.70 27.02 25.36
C VAL A 677 -2.66 28.07 24.93
N ALA A 678 -2.55 28.37 23.64
CA ALA A 678 -1.58 29.35 23.12
C ALA A 678 -1.78 30.74 23.73
N SER A 679 -3.02 31.26 23.77
CA SER A 679 -3.32 32.56 24.39
C SER A 679 -3.05 32.61 25.90
N LYS A 680 -3.12 31.46 26.58
CA LYS A 680 -2.92 31.33 28.03
C LYS A 680 -1.45 31.25 28.45
N TYR A 681 -0.57 30.73 27.59
CA TYR A 681 0.88 30.66 27.84
C TYR A 681 1.69 31.79 27.16
N ALA A 682 1.24 32.35 26.03
CA ALA A 682 1.87 33.52 25.42
C ALA A 682 1.76 34.80 26.27
N ASN A 683 0.82 34.85 27.22
CA ASN A 683 0.51 36.04 28.03
C ASN A 683 1.04 35.96 29.49
N ARG A 684 2.09 35.15 29.74
CA ARG A 684 2.70 35.02 31.08
C ARG A 684 4.17 34.59 31.09
N GLY A 685 5.01 35.19 30.25
CA GLY A 685 6.47 34.93 30.26
C GLY A 685 7.30 35.94 29.46
N ASN A 686 7.90 36.91 30.14
CA ASN A 686 9.04 37.73 29.71
C ASN A 686 9.10 38.26 28.25
N ILE A 687 8.21 39.19 27.89
CA ILE A 687 8.60 40.35 27.08
C ILE A 687 8.08 41.64 27.72
N ASN A 688 8.67 42.00 28.86
CA ASN A 688 8.68 43.36 29.38
C ASN A 688 10.14 43.75 29.61
N ASN A 689 10.47 45.03 29.36
CA ASN A 689 11.82 45.60 29.46
C ASN A 689 12.86 45.09 28.44
N ALA A 690 12.72 45.51 27.17
CA ALA A 690 13.82 45.53 26.17
C ALA A 690 13.50 46.33 24.88
N ASN A 691 12.25 46.33 24.40
CA ASN A 691 11.94 46.66 23.00
C ASN A 691 10.95 47.83 22.80
N ASN A 692 10.83 48.76 23.75
CA ASN A 692 9.85 49.85 23.69
C ASN A 692 10.43 51.22 23.27
N ASP A 693 11.76 51.38 23.36
CA ASP A 693 12.45 52.66 23.12
C ASP A 693 12.95 52.84 21.67
N ALA A 694 12.91 51.77 20.85
CA ALA A 694 13.54 51.74 19.53
C ALA A 694 12.59 51.92 18.33
N ASN A 695 11.27 51.77 18.50
CA ASN A 695 10.32 51.66 17.37
C ASN A 695 9.18 52.72 17.36
N ASN A 696 9.14 53.64 18.33
CA ASN A 696 8.07 54.64 18.45
C ASN A 696 8.34 55.99 17.76
N ASN A 697 9.48 56.16 17.07
CA ASN A 697 9.92 57.47 16.57
C ASN A 697 10.36 57.51 15.10
N ALA A 698 9.83 56.61 14.24
CA ALA A 698 10.20 56.53 12.82
C ALA A 698 9.05 56.23 11.83
N ASN A 699 7.84 55.88 12.29
CA ASN A 699 6.78 55.35 11.40
C ASN A 699 5.37 55.95 11.65
N ASN A 700 5.27 57.16 12.20
CA ASN A 700 3.98 57.82 12.49
C ASN A 700 3.72 59.12 11.68
N ASP A 701 4.76 59.68 11.04
CA ASP A 701 4.63 60.87 10.18
C ASP A 701 4.50 60.55 8.68
N ALA A 702 4.79 59.31 8.27
CA ALA A 702 4.89 58.92 6.85
C ALA A 702 3.57 58.41 6.22
N ASN A 703 2.47 58.27 6.98
CA ASN A 703 1.24 57.64 6.48
C ASN A 703 -0.05 58.35 6.95
N LYS A 704 -0.06 59.69 6.90
CA LYS A 704 -1.19 60.53 7.34
C LYS A 704 -1.79 61.45 6.27
N GLY A 705 -1.43 61.26 5.01
CA GLY A 705 -1.99 62.02 3.87
C GLY A 705 -1.70 61.36 2.53
N ALA A 706 -2.59 60.46 2.09
CA ALA A 706 -2.57 59.89 0.73
C ALA A 706 -3.87 59.14 0.33
N ASN A 707 -4.58 58.52 1.29
CA ASN A 707 -5.55 57.46 0.99
C ASN A 707 -6.94 57.66 1.65
N ASN A 708 -7.57 58.83 1.47
CA ASN A 708 -8.94 59.07 1.94
C ASN A 708 -9.86 59.80 0.94
N ASP A 709 -9.33 60.33 -0.17
CA ASP A 709 -10.09 61.11 -1.16
C ASP A 709 -10.43 60.35 -2.46
N ALA A 710 -10.01 59.08 -2.57
CA ALA A 710 -10.07 58.29 -3.80
C ALA A 710 -11.21 57.25 -3.87
N ASN A 711 -12.19 57.26 -2.95
CA ASN A 711 -13.32 56.32 -2.98
C ASN A 711 -14.66 56.94 -2.53
N LYS A 712 -14.99 58.12 -3.06
CA LYS A 712 -16.31 58.76 -3.00
C LYS A 712 -16.71 59.32 -4.37
N GLY A 713 -17.02 58.42 -5.30
CA GLY A 713 -17.55 58.79 -6.62
C GLY A 713 -17.95 57.57 -7.43
N ALA A 714 -19.11 57.67 -8.10
CA ALA A 714 -19.57 56.75 -9.14
C ALA A 714 -19.54 55.23 -8.84
N ASN A 715 -20.54 54.73 -8.09
CA ASN A 715 -21.46 53.73 -8.66
C ASN A 715 -22.80 53.64 -7.91
N ASN A 716 -23.64 54.67 -8.04
CA ASN A 716 -25.07 54.63 -7.72
C ASN A 716 -25.75 55.79 -8.46
N ASP A 717 -26.26 55.52 -9.66
CA ASP A 717 -27.48 56.10 -10.28
C ASP A 717 -27.48 55.89 -11.81
N ALA A 718 -27.84 54.68 -12.22
CA ALA A 718 -28.25 54.35 -13.59
C ALA A 718 -29.40 53.33 -13.53
N SER A 719 -30.64 53.84 -13.48
CA SER A 719 -31.83 53.00 -13.35
C SER A 719 -32.26 52.33 -14.66
N LYS A 720 -32.80 51.11 -14.52
CA LYS A 720 -33.97 50.55 -15.24
C LYS A 720 -34.15 50.95 -16.72
N GLY A 721 -33.99 50.00 -17.65
CA GLY A 721 -34.54 50.14 -19.00
C GLY A 721 -34.39 48.90 -19.88
N ALA A 722 -35.52 48.27 -20.23
CA ALA A 722 -35.71 47.20 -21.23
C ALA A 722 -34.94 45.87 -21.02
N ASN A 723 -35.45 44.71 -21.42
CA ASN A 723 -36.84 44.35 -21.77
C ASN A 723 -37.10 42.88 -21.37
N ASN A 724 -38.38 42.52 -21.20
CA ASN A 724 -38.81 41.18 -20.81
C ASN A 724 -39.74 40.60 -21.89
N GLU A 725 -39.25 39.67 -22.72
CA GLU A 725 -40.08 38.90 -23.66
C GLU A 725 -39.29 37.72 -24.29
N VAL A 726 -39.99 36.60 -24.55
CA VAL A 726 -39.64 35.50 -25.51
C VAL A 726 -38.30 34.76 -25.26
N SER A 727 -38.24 33.45 -24.98
CA SER A 727 -39.31 32.43 -24.94
C SER A 727 -38.92 31.20 -24.12
N GLU A 728 -39.92 30.41 -23.70
CA GLU A 728 -39.74 29.00 -23.34
C GLU A 728 -39.40 28.18 -24.59
N GLY A 729 -38.47 27.21 -24.51
CA GLY A 729 -38.22 26.28 -25.61
C GLY A 729 -36.92 25.47 -25.50
N ALA A 730 -37.04 24.18 -25.19
CA ALA A 730 -35.93 23.26 -24.87
C ALA A 730 -35.13 23.67 -23.60
N ILE A 731 -34.47 22.78 -22.86
CA ILE A 731 -34.12 21.37 -23.15
C ILE A 731 -34.81 20.47 -22.12
N ASN A 732 -35.86 19.75 -22.54
CA ASN A 732 -36.53 18.77 -21.68
C ASN A 732 -37.13 17.61 -22.50
N LYS A 733 -36.38 17.10 -23.49
CA LYS A 733 -36.83 16.01 -24.38
C LYS A 733 -35.72 15.15 -25.03
N ALA A 734 -34.66 14.85 -24.28
CA ALA A 734 -33.75 13.72 -24.52
C ALA A 734 -33.06 13.35 -23.18
N SER A 735 -32.90 12.09 -22.77
CA SER A 735 -33.23 10.82 -23.43
C SER A 735 -34.17 9.97 -22.57
N LYS A 736 -35.27 9.49 -23.14
CA LYS A 736 -36.19 8.54 -22.50
C LYS A 736 -36.82 7.64 -23.57
N GLY A 737 -36.04 6.70 -24.08
CA GLY A 737 -36.44 5.82 -25.18
C GLY A 737 -35.54 4.60 -25.32
N THR A 738 -36.12 3.43 -25.06
CA THR A 738 -35.81 2.15 -25.73
C THR A 738 -34.39 1.59 -25.65
N ILE A 739 -34.04 0.97 -24.52
CA ILE A 739 -33.55 -0.42 -24.52
C ILE A 739 -34.29 -1.19 -23.43
N ASN A 740 -35.27 -2.01 -23.83
CA ASN A 740 -35.93 -3.02 -22.97
C ASN A 740 -35.83 -4.37 -23.68
N ASN A 741 -34.88 -5.24 -23.28
CA ASN A 741 -35.15 -6.68 -23.15
C ASN A 741 -33.97 -7.44 -22.50
N ALA A 742 -34.27 -8.69 -22.09
CA ALA A 742 -33.31 -9.73 -21.72
C ALA A 742 -32.41 -9.49 -20.48
N SER A 743 -33.03 -9.50 -19.30
CA SER A 743 -32.68 -10.49 -18.26
C SER A 743 -33.77 -10.55 -17.18
N ASN A 744 -34.73 -11.46 -17.35
CA ASN A 744 -35.62 -11.90 -16.28
C ASN A 744 -34.97 -13.11 -15.61
N ASP A 745 -34.38 -12.93 -14.43
CA ASP A 745 -33.87 -14.03 -13.58
C ASP A 745 -34.18 -13.75 -12.09
N ASP A 746 -35.44 -13.40 -11.80
CA ASP A 746 -35.98 -13.34 -10.43
C ASP A 746 -36.17 -14.75 -9.86
N SER A 747 -35.06 -15.41 -9.47
CA SER A 747 -35.05 -16.82 -9.03
C SER A 747 -34.34 -17.08 -7.68
N HIS A 748 -33.98 -16.04 -6.92
CA HIS A 748 -33.29 -16.18 -5.62
C HIS A 748 -34.01 -15.54 -4.42
N LEU A 749 -35.17 -16.12 -4.04
CA LEU A 749 -35.74 -16.02 -2.68
C LEU A 749 -35.67 -17.35 -1.92
N ALA A 750 -34.48 -17.97 -1.91
CA ALA A 750 -34.14 -19.10 -1.06
C ALA A 750 -33.86 -18.62 0.39
N GLY A 751 -34.36 -19.27 1.44
CA GLY A 751 -35.36 -20.33 1.45
C GLY A 751 -36.17 -20.30 2.74
N SER A 752 -37.49 -20.10 2.62
CA SER A 752 -38.44 -20.42 3.70
C SER A 752 -39.02 -21.80 3.41
N ARG A 753 -38.67 -22.80 4.22
CA ARG A 753 -39.27 -24.14 4.09
C ARG A 753 -40.77 -24.03 4.39
N SER A 754 -41.58 -24.06 3.35
CA SER A 754 -43.02 -24.20 3.48
C SER A 754 -43.32 -25.50 4.23
N LEU A 755 -44.15 -25.44 5.26
CA LEU A 755 -44.80 -26.66 5.75
C LEU A 755 -45.62 -27.22 4.58
N PRO A 756 -45.60 -28.54 4.31
CA PRO A 756 -46.41 -29.10 3.24
C PRO A 756 -47.87 -28.70 3.49
N ALA A 757 -48.57 -28.20 2.48
CA ALA A 757 -49.99 -27.81 2.61
C ALA A 757 -50.92 -29.03 2.81
N ALA A 758 -50.40 -30.23 2.56
CA ALA A 758 -51.11 -31.51 2.61
C ALA A 758 -51.93 -31.80 3.90
N PRO A 759 -51.45 -31.61 5.15
CA PRO A 759 -52.22 -31.96 6.33
C PRO A 759 -53.39 -30.99 6.56
N PHE A 760 -53.24 -29.71 6.21
CA PHE A 760 -54.33 -28.73 6.27
C PHE A 760 -55.38 -29.01 5.19
N ALA A 761 -54.94 -29.35 3.96
CA ALA A 761 -55.82 -29.78 2.89
C ALA A 761 -56.57 -31.08 3.23
N MET A 762 -55.88 -32.08 3.81
CA MET A 762 -56.50 -33.32 4.30
C MET A 762 -57.51 -33.06 5.42
N LEU A 763 -57.17 -32.20 6.40
CA LEU A 763 -58.10 -31.84 7.47
C LEU A 763 -59.37 -31.18 6.93
N CYS A 764 -59.23 -30.24 6.00
CA CYS A 764 -60.34 -29.57 5.34
C CYS A 764 -61.21 -30.58 4.55
N ALA A 765 -60.57 -31.46 3.75
CA ALA A 765 -61.26 -32.50 3.00
C ALA A 765 -62.01 -33.50 3.90
N LEU A 766 -61.42 -33.89 5.03
CA LEU A 766 -62.06 -34.76 6.03
C LEU A 766 -63.27 -34.08 6.69
N CYS A 767 -63.19 -32.79 7.01
CA CYS A 767 -64.33 -32.03 7.53
C CYS A 767 -65.49 -31.95 6.51
N LEU A 768 -65.19 -31.68 5.23
CA LEU A 768 -66.20 -31.66 4.15
C LEU A 768 -66.80 -33.05 3.92
N LEU A 769 -65.98 -34.10 3.91
CA LEU A 769 -66.43 -35.50 3.76
C LEU A 769 -67.34 -35.93 4.92
N ALA A 770 -67.02 -35.54 6.16
CA ALA A 770 -67.83 -35.84 7.35
C ALA A 770 -69.20 -35.13 7.33
N LEU A 771 -69.26 -33.89 6.82
CA LEU A 771 -70.51 -33.16 6.60
C LEU A 771 -71.37 -33.87 5.53
N TRP A 772 -70.79 -34.14 4.36
CA TRP A 772 -71.47 -34.81 3.24
C TRP A 772 -72.01 -36.20 3.61
N TRP A 773 -71.22 -37.02 4.31
CA TRP A 773 -71.62 -38.35 4.76
C TRP A 773 -72.78 -38.33 5.75
N ARG A 774 -72.91 -37.26 6.54
CA ARG A 774 -74.02 -37.06 7.47
C ARG A 774 -75.28 -36.56 6.77
N GLU A 775 -75.16 -35.75 5.73
CA GLU A 775 -76.28 -35.31 4.90
C GLU A 775 -76.87 -36.48 4.08
N GLN A 776 -76.01 -37.34 3.52
CA GLN A 776 -76.38 -38.64 2.93
C GLN A 776 -77.21 -39.54 3.88
N ARG A 777 -77.00 -39.47 5.20
CA ARG A 777 -77.79 -40.21 6.19
C ARG A 777 -79.16 -39.60 6.43
N ALA A 778 -79.30 -38.28 6.37
CA ALA A 778 -80.60 -37.61 6.57
C ALA A 778 -81.61 -37.98 5.48
N HIS A 779 -81.19 -38.02 4.21
CA HIS A 779 -82.07 -38.38 3.09
C HIS A 779 -82.59 -39.83 3.12
N ARG A 780 -81.94 -40.74 3.85
CA ARG A 780 -82.39 -42.14 3.99
C ARG A 780 -83.45 -42.35 5.08
N ALA A 781 -83.82 -41.30 5.83
CA ALA A 781 -84.73 -41.40 6.97
C ALA A 781 -86.23 -41.18 6.62
N HIS A 782 -86.56 -40.86 5.37
CA HIS A 782 -87.95 -40.74 4.90
C HIS A 782 -88.37 -41.93 4.03
N PRO A 783 -89.00 -42.98 4.59
CA PRO A 783 -89.78 -43.91 3.78
C PRO A 783 -90.95 -43.16 3.13
N ARG A 784 -91.24 -43.44 1.85
CA ARG A 784 -92.46 -42.94 1.21
C ARG A 784 -93.69 -43.55 1.90
N PRO A 785 -94.73 -42.79 2.25
CA PRO A 785 -96.01 -43.38 2.61
C PRO A 785 -96.60 -44.12 1.39
N PRO A 786 -97.34 -45.23 1.60
CA PRO A 786 -98.02 -45.91 0.51
C PRO A 786 -99.14 -45.02 -0.06
N SER A 787 -99.33 -45.04 -1.38
CA SER A 787 -100.48 -44.41 -2.02
C SER A 787 -101.77 -45.12 -1.63
N ALA A 788 -102.76 -44.36 -1.18
CA ALA A 788 -104.11 -44.88 -0.96
C ALA A 788 -104.74 -45.35 -2.29
N ALA A 789 -105.68 -46.29 -2.20
CA ALA A 789 -106.36 -46.86 -3.36
C ALA A 789 -107.54 -46.00 -3.83
N ASP A 790 -107.82 -46.02 -5.13
CA ASP A 790 -109.03 -45.44 -5.71
C ASP A 790 -110.28 -46.27 -5.35
N PRO A 791 -111.44 -45.62 -5.13
CA PRO A 791 -112.69 -46.30 -4.79
C PRO A 791 -113.45 -46.81 -6.02
N VAL A 792 -114.15 -47.94 -5.87
CA VAL A 792 -115.07 -48.52 -6.86
C VAL A 792 -116.51 -48.42 -6.34
N VAL A 793 -117.41 -47.77 -7.10
CA VAL A 793 -118.86 -48.02 -7.08
C VAL A 793 -119.47 -47.71 -8.47
N ALA A 794 -120.29 -48.64 -8.97
CA ALA A 794 -121.31 -48.54 -10.04
C ALA A 794 -120.95 -47.75 -11.33
#